data_AF-B9CK29-F1
#
_entry.id   AF-B9CK29-F1
#
_cell.length_a   1.000
_cell.length_b   1.000
_cell.length_c   1.000
_cell.angle_alpha   90.00
_cell.angle_beta   90.00
_cell.angle_gamma   90.00
#
_symmetry.space_group_name_H-M   'P 1'
#
loop_
_entity.id
_entity.type
_entity.pdbx_description
1 polymer ?
#
loop_
_entity_poly.entity_id
_entity_poly.type
_entity_poly.pdbx_seq_one_letter_code
_entity_poly.pdbx_strand_id
1 'polypeptide(L)'
;MAHLAGNPEAQQPGHNRLGRLFSSLVDGDTLPDVFSLFAEKNEGLIDSSLAPKHSSLDIENLSRELVLSAEPLRILKAFVADVMRGAHHHGVPPHTDFDTVSYTEPSDYKLYFAERLRDAGIEHIKMPYHAGSAAATHERYSGIRVVRLHTNGLFYIRAQRSACPYQEHLQLLEIESILNTALLANHYFLDANMASREDLLLFEQTYAQSIAAQTPAIVSRPHDKAQDGEWVVRKAISLNIESLRLPYRLELDFRTHVHTGRAAFRIKLPSPKVFPKVQYHAETGFTHTTDNSRKKAATDYNTRLGILVASCAFASSQTICEVWIEGVTEDPVKHCCLYALHLTREQFESVKLTDAFDPTALLVSWGASIECDEGILHPIKPTFSLEDERFCPPSRYDAIEHSTRSLTAHEARALGTSQVSGLSIDEGEHREIIATQIMRNLSSSTEKNVRMILSLTAHDTDASVRSAGERVVAHLIDGTLSECDVEAVGEEFVNGGALQAAVTQARALIAKKEFANAENCVLSALNSIDTERTYADNNTVCWRAFTSYVDRVLYNRLLCTPQRTTKLVPTAYFDAHLLASVSELLQKKTEQAIMHARRAVEIAPLNTSAHLHLAHCLEASNQLEEAIETLTTLLLRAHDLEGIGLGYYRMAFFQWRLQRYATARACYQYALRFIPGARFLIGTEMSILALQEPKFSFTELNDEEIDKALASAHIPKAPTPEVSEIFLEGTQASLDAELFSVAKNFMTNLGLITKDDIYYDMLRSIEGEPDR
;
A
#
# COMPACT_ATOMS: atom_id res chain seq x y z
N MET A 1 30.50 33.40 -24.31
CA MET A 1 31.46 32.47 -24.97
C MET A 1 32.81 33.17 -25.23
N ALA A 2 33.70 33.33 -24.24
CA ALA A 2 35.07 33.84 -24.48
C ALA A 2 36.12 33.54 -23.40
N HIS A 3 35.92 32.55 -22.51
CA HIS A 3 36.94 32.12 -21.53
C HIS A 3 36.97 30.59 -21.36
N LEU A 4 37.11 29.85 -22.47
CA LEU A 4 37.01 28.38 -22.50
C LEU A 4 38.07 27.76 -23.44
N ALA A 5 39.30 27.58 -22.97
CA ALA A 5 40.37 26.97 -23.78
C ALA A 5 41.30 26.05 -22.96
N GLY A 6 40.75 25.07 -22.23
CA GLY A 6 41.56 24.30 -21.28
C GLY A 6 41.21 22.85 -20.95
N ASN A 7 40.15 22.22 -21.47
CA ASN A 7 40.04 20.73 -21.45
C ASN A 7 38.92 20.21 -22.38
N PRO A 8 39.22 19.54 -23.51
CA PRO A 8 38.21 19.07 -24.47
C PRO A 8 37.43 17.83 -24.00
N GLU A 9 37.93 17.03 -23.04
CA GLU A 9 37.22 15.85 -22.51
C GLU A 9 36.13 16.19 -21.47
N ALA A 10 36.24 17.37 -20.83
CA ALA A 10 35.20 17.92 -19.95
C ALA A 10 34.13 18.73 -20.72
N GLN A 11 34.36 19.01 -22.01
CA GLN A 11 33.60 19.98 -22.81
C GLN A 11 32.54 19.40 -23.74
N GLN A 12 32.24 18.10 -23.70
CA GLN A 12 31.14 17.57 -24.50
C GLN A 12 29.90 17.30 -23.62
N PRO A 13 28.93 18.22 -23.55
CA PRO A 13 27.56 17.78 -23.31
C PRO A 13 27.25 16.76 -24.40
N GLY A 14 26.98 15.52 -24.03
CA GLY A 14 26.63 14.49 -24.99
C GLY A 14 25.31 14.90 -25.67
N HIS A 15 25.38 15.56 -26.81
CA HIS A 15 24.24 15.72 -27.71
C HIS A 15 23.65 14.32 -27.91
N ASN A 16 22.41 14.12 -27.47
CA ASN A 16 21.66 12.85 -27.40
C ASN A 16 21.79 11.99 -26.13
N ARG A 17 22.24 12.49 -24.97
CA ARG A 17 22.21 11.71 -23.71
C ARG A 17 20.90 11.74 -22.91
N LEU A 18 20.09 12.80 -22.92
CA LEU A 18 18.74 12.72 -22.32
C LEU A 18 17.92 11.60 -22.99
N GLY A 19 17.90 11.57 -24.34
CA GLY A 19 17.27 10.50 -25.10
C GLY A 19 17.86 9.10 -24.86
N ARG A 20 19.20 8.98 -24.64
CA ARG A 20 19.83 7.69 -24.29
C ARG A 20 19.61 7.25 -22.84
N LEU A 21 19.52 8.20 -21.91
CA LEU A 21 19.23 7.94 -20.49
C LEU A 21 17.79 7.46 -20.31
N PHE A 22 16.86 7.92 -21.16
CA PHE A 22 15.50 7.41 -21.23
C PHE A 22 15.38 6.13 -22.06
N SER A 23 16.18 5.94 -23.12
CA SER A 23 16.12 4.73 -23.96
C SER A 23 16.80 3.50 -23.36
N SER A 24 17.84 3.65 -22.52
CA SER A 24 18.54 2.51 -21.88
C SER A 24 17.79 1.88 -20.71
N LEU A 25 16.56 2.35 -20.42
CA LEU A 25 15.74 1.95 -19.27
C LEU A 25 14.43 1.25 -19.66
N VAL A 26 14.19 1.07 -20.97
CA VAL A 26 12.93 0.51 -21.51
C VAL A 26 13.02 -1.01 -21.74
N ASP A 27 14.23 -1.56 -21.86
CA ASP A 27 14.43 -2.98 -22.16
C ASP A 27 14.66 -3.80 -20.87
N GLY A 28 13.61 -4.42 -20.34
CA GLY A 28 13.74 -5.41 -19.27
C GLY A 28 12.42 -5.84 -18.63
N ASP A 29 11.69 -6.77 -19.26
CA ASP A 29 10.47 -7.42 -18.71
C ASP A 29 10.73 -8.40 -17.53
N THR A 30 11.89 -8.28 -16.90
CA THR A 30 12.21 -8.86 -15.59
C THR A 30 13.00 -7.80 -14.86
N LEU A 31 12.50 -7.28 -13.72
CA LEU A 31 13.28 -6.41 -12.83
C LEU A 31 14.57 -7.16 -12.47
N PRO A 32 15.72 -6.82 -13.06
CA PRO A 32 16.97 -7.41 -12.64
C PRO A 32 17.22 -6.92 -11.23
N ASP A 33 17.85 -7.77 -10.40
CA ASP A 33 18.38 -7.35 -9.11
C ASP A 33 19.08 -6.01 -9.33
N VAL A 34 18.58 -4.94 -8.70
CA VAL A 34 18.87 -3.55 -9.02
C VAL A 34 20.39 -3.40 -9.13
N PHE A 35 21.16 -4.04 -8.25
CA PHE A 35 22.63 -4.09 -8.27
C PHE A 35 23.31 -4.54 -9.57
N SER A 36 22.69 -5.39 -10.40
CA SER A 36 23.31 -6.02 -11.57
C SER A 36 23.41 -5.10 -12.80
N LEU A 37 22.52 -4.10 -12.93
CA LEU A 37 22.60 -3.07 -13.98
C LEU A 37 23.64 -1.97 -13.67
N PHE A 38 24.13 -1.89 -12.43
CA PHE A 38 25.02 -0.82 -11.96
C PHE A 38 26.50 -1.20 -11.89
N ALA A 39 26.87 -2.41 -12.30
CA ALA A 39 28.23 -2.94 -12.14
C ALA A 39 29.18 -2.68 -13.33
N GLU A 40 28.69 -2.27 -14.50
CA GLU A 40 29.55 -2.00 -15.65
C GLU A 40 29.92 -0.51 -15.80
N LYS A 41 30.61 0.05 -14.79
CA LYS A 41 31.45 1.23 -15.04
C LYS A 41 32.81 0.73 -15.55
N ASN A 42 33.00 0.79 -16.86
CA ASN A 42 34.29 0.55 -17.51
C ASN A 42 35.39 1.36 -16.79
N GLU A 43 36.33 0.67 -16.15
CA GLU A 43 37.62 1.21 -15.72
C GLU A 43 38.46 1.57 -16.95
N GLY A 44 38.12 2.67 -17.61
CA GLY A 44 39.01 3.35 -18.54
C GLY A 44 39.95 4.26 -17.76
N LEU A 45 41.24 3.94 -17.76
CA LEU A 45 42.32 4.76 -17.19
C LEU A 45 42.19 6.23 -17.62
N ILE A 46 41.73 7.09 -16.69
CA ILE A 46 41.90 8.54 -16.78
C ILE A 46 43.25 8.84 -16.12
N ASP A 47 44.17 9.44 -16.88
CA ASP A 47 45.48 9.88 -16.40
C ASP A 47 45.30 11.00 -15.35
N SER A 48 45.28 10.61 -14.07
CA SER A 48 44.95 11.45 -12.92
C SER A 48 46.06 12.43 -12.51
N SER A 49 47.02 12.70 -13.40
CA SER A 49 48.24 13.45 -13.09
C SER A 49 48.08 14.98 -13.22
N LEU A 50 46.93 15.48 -13.68
CA LEU A 50 46.66 16.92 -13.89
C LEU A 50 45.33 17.44 -13.28
N ALA A 51 44.57 16.62 -12.53
CA ALA A 51 43.32 17.08 -11.91
C ALA A 51 43.59 17.83 -10.59
N PRO A 52 43.03 19.04 -10.38
CA PRO A 52 43.16 19.74 -9.11
C PRO A 52 42.58 18.90 -7.96
N LYS A 53 43.27 18.89 -6.81
CA LYS A 53 42.90 18.09 -5.63
C LYS A 53 41.67 18.69 -4.94
N HIS A 54 40.49 18.42 -5.49
CA HIS A 54 39.23 18.84 -4.90
C HIS A 54 38.64 17.78 -3.96
N SER A 55 37.89 18.22 -2.96
CA SER A 55 37.02 17.36 -2.16
C SER A 55 35.74 17.07 -2.96
N SER A 56 35.53 15.80 -3.32
CA SER A 56 34.35 15.34 -4.06
C SER A 56 33.13 15.09 -3.17
N LEU A 57 31.95 15.15 -3.78
CA LEU A 57 30.68 14.64 -3.23
C LEU A 57 30.42 13.25 -3.81
N ASP A 58 30.37 12.25 -2.92
CA ASP A 58 29.82 10.94 -3.21
C ASP A 58 28.36 10.89 -2.72
N ILE A 59 27.43 11.17 -3.63
CA ILE A 59 25.99 11.21 -3.31
C ILE A 59 25.45 9.84 -2.93
N GLU A 60 26.05 8.75 -3.40
CA GLU A 60 25.62 7.39 -3.06
C GLU A 60 26.14 6.95 -1.70
N ASN A 61 27.35 7.37 -1.32
CA ASN A 61 27.79 7.19 0.06
C ASN A 61 26.93 8.02 1.04
N LEU A 62 26.64 9.28 0.71
CA LEU A 62 25.73 10.10 1.51
C LEU A 62 24.33 9.46 1.61
N SER A 63 23.85 8.87 0.52
CA SER A 63 22.59 8.11 0.50
C SER A 63 22.57 7.00 1.56
N ARG A 64 23.62 6.16 1.60
CA ARG A 64 23.74 5.08 2.60
C ARG A 64 23.76 5.63 4.02
N GLU A 65 24.49 6.71 4.27
CA GLU A 65 24.55 7.35 5.59
C GLU A 65 23.18 7.89 6.03
N LEU A 66 22.43 8.53 5.11
CA LEU A 66 21.11 9.07 5.41
C LEU A 66 20.07 7.98 5.69
N VAL A 67 20.08 6.89 4.92
CA VAL A 67 19.13 5.77 5.07
C VAL A 67 19.34 5.01 6.38
N LEU A 68 20.60 4.84 6.81
CA LEU A 68 20.93 4.13 8.05
C LEU A 68 20.78 4.99 9.31
N SER A 69 20.73 6.31 9.17
CA SER A 69 20.68 7.23 10.30
C SER A 69 19.29 7.40 10.89
N ALA A 70 19.23 7.49 12.23
CA ALA A 70 18.03 7.92 12.95
C ALA A 70 17.81 9.45 12.89
N GLU A 71 18.84 10.23 12.52
CA GLU A 71 18.81 11.70 12.44
C GLU A 71 19.37 12.20 11.09
N PRO A 72 18.75 11.90 9.95
CA PRO A 72 19.29 12.21 8.62
C PRO A 72 19.48 13.72 8.38
N LEU A 73 18.59 14.57 8.88
CA LEU A 73 18.71 16.02 8.73
C LEU A 73 19.91 16.60 9.48
N ARG A 74 20.37 15.95 10.56
CA ARG A 74 21.59 16.34 11.28
C ARG A 74 22.83 16.11 10.43
N ILE A 75 22.87 15.00 9.68
CA ILE A 75 23.95 14.69 8.74
C ILE A 75 24.01 15.76 7.65
N LEU A 76 22.86 16.10 7.04
CA LEU A 76 22.79 17.16 6.02
C LEU A 76 23.23 18.52 6.57
N LYS A 77 22.81 18.88 7.79
CA LYS A 77 23.23 20.12 8.45
C LYS A 77 24.73 20.17 8.72
N ALA A 78 25.30 19.06 9.19
CA ALA A 78 26.74 18.94 9.42
C ALA A 78 27.52 19.02 8.09
N PHE A 79 27.03 18.36 7.05
CA PHE A 79 27.58 18.42 5.70
C PHE A 79 27.65 19.87 5.18
N VAL A 80 26.55 20.63 5.26
CA VAL A 80 26.53 22.04 4.84
C VAL A 80 27.53 22.87 5.65
N ALA A 81 27.55 22.72 6.98
CA ALA A 81 28.47 23.46 7.84
C ALA A 81 29.95 23.14 7.58
N ASP A 82 30.27 21.92 7.15
CA ASP A 82 31.63 21.50 6.79
C ASP A 82 32.08 22.13 5.46
N VAL A 83 31.26 21.97 4.42
CA VAL A 83 31.53 22.53 3.08
C VAL A 83 31.67 24.05 3.12
N MET A 84 30.76 24.74 3.83
CA MET A 84 30.79 26.20 3.93
C MET A 84 32.00 26.71 4.73
N ARG A 85 32.43 26.00 5.79
CA ARG A 85 33.65 26.37 6.53
C ARG A 85 34.91 26.22 5.68
N GLY A 86 35.00 25.16 4.89
CA GLY A 86 36.09 24.95 3.93
C GLY A 86 36.17 26.04 2.87
N ALA A 87 35.02 26.53 2.38
CA ALA A 87 34.96 27.62 1.41
C ALA A 87 35.40 28.99 1.99
N HIS A 88 35.09 29.28 3.26
CA HIS A 88 35.39 30.57 3.89
C HIS A 88 36.86 30.77 4.34
N HIS A 89 37.61 29.71 4.63
CA HIS A 89 39.00 29.81 5.11
C HIS A 89 39.99 30.32 4.05
N HIS A 90 39.60 30.41 2.78
CA HIS A 90 40.42 30.94 1.69
C HIS A 90 40.12 32.40 1.29
N GLY A 91 39.15 33.06 1.94
CA GLY A 91 38.88 34.50 1.74
C GLY A 91 39.78 35.44 2.55
N VAL A 92 40.61 34.91 3.46
CA VAL A 92 41.55 35.67 4.30
C VAL A 92 42.98 35.15 4.03
N PRO A 93 43.93 36.00 3.60
CA PRO A 93 45.31 35.56 3.46
C PRO A 93 45.88 35.22 4.85
N PRO A 94 46.43 34.01 5.08
CA PRO A 94 47.07 33.70 6.35
C PRO A 94 48.42 34.41 6.43
N HIS A 95 48.46 35.51 7.18
CA HIS A 95 49.71 35.99 7.77
C HIS A 95 49.96 35.22 9.07
N THR A 96 50.54 34.03 8.99
CA THR A 96 51.47 33.48 9.98
C THR A 96 51.93 32.11 9.53
N ASP A 97 53.24 31.92 9.51
CA ASP A 97 53.91 30.64 9.30
C ASP A 97 53.49 29.59 10.34
N PHE A 98 53.51 28.33 9.90
CA PHE A 98 53.37 27.04 10.59
C PHE A 98 52.01 26.32 10.51
N ASP A 99 52.11 25.05 10.10
CA ASP A 99 51.12 23.98 9.86
C ASP A 99 50.41 23.97 8.49
N THR A 100 51.07 23.33 7.50
CA THR A 100 50.48 22.91 6.22
C THR A 100 49.47 21.76 6.42
N VAL A 101 48.27 22.08 6.89
CA VAL A 101 47.09 21.25 6.65
C VAL A 101 46.73 21.40 5.17
N SER A 102 46.83 20.31 4.40
CA SER A 102 46.45 20.27 2.98
C SER A 102 44.92 20.37 2.85
N TYR A 103 44.38 21.59 2.86
CA TYR A 103 42.96 21.82 2.56
C TYR A 103 42.72 21.55 1.06
N THR A 104 41.85 20.58 0.76
CA THR A 104 41.40 20.29 -0.61
C THR A 104 40.15 21.11 -0.88
N GLU A 105 40.15 21.93 -1.93
CA GLU A 105 39.02 22.79 -2.26
C GLU A 105 37.78 21.96 -2.60
N PRO A 106 36.58 22.25 -2.09
CA PRO A 106 35.39 21.51 -2.48
C PRO A 106 35.11 21.68 -3.98
N SER A 107 34.72 20.59 -4.64
CA SER A 107 34.23 20.64 -6.03
C SER A 107 32.98 21.52 -6.16
N ASP A 108 32.76 22.07 -7.35
CA ASP A 108 31.56 22.88 -7.66
C ASP A 108 30.27 22.11 -7.40
N TYR A 109 30.25 20.79 -7.64
CA TYR A 109 29.09 19.93 -7.33
C TYR A 109 28.79 19.85 -5.83
N LYS A 110 29.84 19.71 -5.02
CA LYS A 110 29.72 19.69 -3.55
C LYS A 110 29.26 21.04 -3.00
N LEU A 111 29.80 22.13 -3.54
CA LEU A 111 29.40 23.50 -3.20
C LEU A 111 27.95 23.79 -3.61
N TYR A 112 27.59 23.48 -4.86
CA TYR A 112 26.23 23.62 -5.39
C TYR A 112 25.20 22.93 -4.49
N PHE A 113 25.45 21.67 -4.14
CA PHE A 113 24.55 20.90 -3.29
C PHE A 113 24.42 21.51 -1.88
N ALA A 114 25.53 21.95 -1.28
CA ALA A 114 25.51 22.59 0.04
C ALA A 114 24.77 23.94 0.04
N GLU A 115 24.98 24.76 -0.99
CA GLU A 115 24.29 26.04 -1.15
C GLU A 115 22.79 25.85 -1.34
N ARG A 116 22.36 24.88 -2.16
CA ARG A 116 20.95 24.54 -2.34
C ARG A 116 20.29 24.12 -1.03
N LEU A 117 20.93 23.26 -0.24
CA LEU A 117 20.43 22.87 1.07
C LEU A 117 20.34 24.04 2.06
N ARG A 118 21.31 24.98 2.00
CA ARG A 118 21.27 26.20 2.80
C ARG A 118 20.12 27.11 2.39
N ASP A 119 19.87 27.27 1.08
CA ASP A 119 18.74 28.02 0.55
C ASP A 119 17.40 27.43 1.00
N ALA A 120 17.31 26.10 1.09
CA ALA A 120 16.18 25.37 1.68
C ALA A 120 16.09 25.52 3.21
N GLY A 121 17.04 26.21 3.84
CA GLY A 121 17.00 26.54 5.27
C GLY A 121 17.32 25.38 6.20
N ILE A 122 18.08 24.36 5.75
CA ILE A 122 18.48 23.20 6.57
C ILE A 122 19.11 23.62 7.91
N GLU A 123 19.80 24.77 7.94
CA GLU A 123 20.45 25.32 9.12
C GLU A 123 19.45 25.80 10.19
N HIS A 124 18.28 26.29 9.75
CA HIS A 124 17.22 26.82 10.60
C HIS A 124 16.33 25.73 11.20
N ILE A 125 16.48 24.47 10.76
CA ILE A 125 15.76 23.36 11.35
C ILE A 125 16.25 23.18 12.80
N LYS A 126 15.37 23.48 13.75
CA LYS A 126 15.65 23.44 15.20
C LYS A 126 15.66 22.00 15.67
N MET A 127 16.85 21.40 15.66
CA MET A 127 17.08 20.09 16.28
C MET A 127 17.06 20.24 17.80
N PRO A 128 16.43 19.31 18.55
CA PRO A 128 16.49 19.35 20.00
C PRO A 128 17.93 19.06 20.47
N TYR A 129 18.49 19.99 21.24
CA TYR A 129 19.70 19.74 22.04
C TYR A 129 19.30 18.92 23.27
N HIS A 130 20.10 17.88 23.58
CA HIS A 130 20.16 17.06 24.80
C HIS A 130 18.98 17.09 25.80
N ALA A 131 18.56 15.89 26.22
CA ALA A 131 17.63 15.55 27.31
C ALA A 131 17.48 16.65 28.39
N GLY A 132 16.49 17.54 28.22
CA GLY A 132 16.25 18.66 29.13
C GLY A 132 15.45 19.83 28.54
N SER A 133 15.35 19.93 27.21
CA SER A 133 14.52 20.93 26.53
C SER A 133 13.12 20.38 26.17
N ALA A 134 12.11 21.23 26.32
CA ALA A 134 10.66 20.95 26.22
C ALA A 134 10.25 19.78 25.30
N ALA A 135 9.44 18.87 25.85
CA ALA A 135 8.94 17.64 25.21
C ALA A 135 8.38 17.84 23.78
N ALA A 136 7.77 19.00 23.50
CA ALA A 136 7.10 19.28 22.24
C ALA A 136 8.02 19.45 21.00
N THR A 137 9.32 19.72 21.17
CA THR A 137 10.27 19.80 20.02
C THR A 137 10.99 18.48 19.75
N HIS A 138 11.12 17.62 20.77
CA HIS A 138 11.70 16.29 20.62
C HIS A 138 10.80 15.38 19.78
N GLU A 139 9.47 15.50 19.92
CA GLU A 139 8.48 14.71 19.17
C GLU A 139 8.34 15.13 17.68
N ARG A 140 8.68 16.38 17.31
CA ARG A 140 8.40 16.95 15.97
C ARG A 140 9.31 16.42 14.86
N TYR A 141 10.59 16.18 15.17
CA TYR A 141 11.57 15.66 14.21
C TYR A 141 11.98 14.21 14.51
N SER A 142 11.53 13.65 15.64
CA SER A 142 11.63 12.21 15.89
C SER A 142 10.68 11.47 14.94
N GLY A 143 11.24 10.75 13.97
CA GLY A 143 10.44 10.00 12.99
C GLY A 143 10.62 10.43 11.54
N ILE A 144 11.47 11.42 11.24
CA ILE A 144 11.92 11.67 9.88
C ILE A 144 12.89 10.57 9.45
N ARG A 145 12.59 9.90 8.34
CA ARG A 145 13.47 8.89 7.74
C ARG A 145 13.66 9.18 6.27
N VAL A 146 14.88 9.01 5.79
CA VAL A 146 15.18 9.03 4.35
C VAL A 146 15.17 7.59 3.86
N VAL A 147 14.46 7.33 2.76
CA VAL A 147 14.48 6.04 2.07
C VAL A 147 14.81 6.25 0.60
N ARG A 148 15.33 5.21 -0.05
CA ARG A 148 15.46 5.16 -1.51
C ARG A 148 14.31 4.33 -2.06
N LEU A 149 13.60 4.87 -3.05
CA LEU A 149 12.51 4.16 -3.72
C LEU A 149 13.06 2.97 -4.50
N HIS A 150 12.37 1.83 -4.44
CA HIS A 150 12.85 0.60 -5.09
C HIS A 150 12.80 0.68 -6.62
N THR A 151 11.78 1.36 -7.15
CA THR A 151 11.44 1.44 -8.58
C THR A 151 12.38 2.35 -9.38
N ASN A 152 12.57 3.58 -8.91
CA ASN A 152 13.35 4.60 -9.62
C ASN A 152 14.66 4.99 -8.90
N GLY A 153 14.87 4.49 -7.68
CA GLY A 153 16.05 4.78 -6.89
C GLY A 153 16.14 6.23 -6.40
N LEU A 154 15.07 7.02 -6.39
CA LEU A 154 15.11 8.41 -5.88
C LEU A 154 15.03 8.47 -4.34
N PHE A 155 15.43 9.60 -3.78
CA PHE A 155 15.25 9.91 -2.36
C PHE A 155 13.79 10.24 -2.07
N TYR A 156 13.31 9.72 -0.94
CA TYR A 156 11.99 10.00 -0.40
C TYR A 156 12.08 10.23 1.11
N ILE A 157 11.60 11.38 1.57
CA ILE A 157 11.62 11.76 2.98
C ILE A 157 10.27 11.39 3.62
N ARG A 158 10.28 10.38 4.48
CA ARG A 158 9.13 9.97 5.31
C ARG A 158 9.08 10.84 6.55
N ALA A 159 7.95 11.52 6.76
CA ALA A 159 7.64 12.24 7.99
C ALA A 159 6.25 11.83 8.50
N GLN A 160 6.08 11.69 9.82
CA GLN A 160 4.76 11.40 10.41
C GLN A 160 3.87 12.65 10.28
N ARG A 161 2.79 12.55 9.48
CA ARG A 161 1.90 13.68 9.13
C ARG A 161 1.28 14.38 10.35
N SER A 162 1.04 13.67 11.46
CA SER A 162 0.45 14.23 12.68
C SER A 162 1.37 15.20 13.44
N ALA A 163 2.66 15.28 13.09
CA ALA A 163 3.66 16.05 13.83
C ALA A 163 4.29 17.24 13.06
N CYS A 164 3.99 17.41 11.76
CA CYS A 164 4.71 18.37 10.91
C CYS A 164 3.80 19.50 10.38
N PRO A 165 4.01 20.77 10.80
CA PRO A 165 3.34 21.93 10.23
C PRO A 165 3.58 22.06 8.71
N TYR A 166 2.60 22.59 7.97
CA TYR A 166 2.67 22.69 6.51
C TYR A 166 3.92 23.39 5.96
N GLN A 167 4.39 24.45 6.61
CA GLN A 167 5.63 25.13 6.21
C GLN A 167 6.87 24.24 6.33
N GLU A 168 6.94 23.43 7.38
CA GLU A 168 8.03 22.48 7.58
C GLU A 168 7.93 21.33 6.57
N HIS A 169 6.71 20.88 6.24
CA HIS A 169 6.51 19.89 5.19
C HIS A 169 6.99 20.39 3.82
N LEU A 170 6.68 21.63 3.44
CA LEU A 170 7.22 22.24 2.21
C LEU A 170 8.74 22.32 2.23
N GLN A 171 9.34 22.61 3.39
CA GLN A 171 10.79 22.62 3.54
C GLN A 171 11.41 21.24 3.31
N LEU A 172 10.77 20.18 3.83
CA LEU A 172 11.21 18.80 3.57
C LEU A 172 11.08 18.43 2.10
N LEU A 173 10.01 18.85 1.41
CA LEU A 173 9.85 18.64 -0.03
C LEU A 173 10.92 19.40 -0.84
N GLU A 174 11.29 20.63 -0.42
CA GLU A 174 12.40 21.38 -1.02
C GLU A 174 13.73 20.60 -0.86
N ILE A 175 14.03 20.10 0.33
CA ILE A 175 15.23 19.28 0.61
C ILE A 175 15.23 17.98 -0.20
N GLU A 176 14.09 17.28 -0.26
CA GLU A 176 13.93 16.06 -1.07
C GLU A 176 14.23 16.35 -2.55
N SER A 177 13.73 17.47 -3.08
CA SER A 177 13.97 17.84 -4.47
C SER A 177 15.43 18.16 -4.77
N ILE A 178 16.15 18.74 -3.80
CA ILE A 178 17.58 19.03 -3.92
C ILE A 178 18.40 17.74 -3.93
N LEU A 179 18.07 16.79 -3.04
CA LEU A 179 18.68 15.46 -3.01
C LEU A 179 18.47 14.72 -4.34
N ASN A 180 17.24 14.74 -4.86
CA ASN A 180 16.90 14.11 -6.13
C ASN A 180 17.60 14.80 -7.31
N THR A 181 17.65 16.13 -7.34
CA THR A 181 18.35 16.86 -8.40
C THR A 181 19.85 16.58 -8.41
N ALA A 182 20.49 16.52 -7.23
CA ALA A 182 21.90 16.15 -7.12
C ALA A 182 22.14 14.71 -7.60
N LEU A 183 21.31 13.77 -7.15
CA LEU A 183 21.37 12.38 -7.61
C LEU A 183 21.21 12.26 -9.13
N LEU A 184 20.27 13.00 -9.72
CA LEU A 184 20.04 13.01 -11.16
C LEU A 184 21.22 13.63 -11.91
N ALA A 185 21.83 14.69 -11.38
CA ALA A 185 23.06 15.27 -11.95
C ALA A 185 24.22 14.26 -11.94
N ASN A 186 24.39 13.51 -10.85
CA ASN A 186 25.39 12.44 -10.73
C ASN A 186 25.23 11.35 -11.80
N HIS A 187 24.00 11.08 -12.24
CA HIS A 187 23.72 10.13 -13.32
C HIS A 187 23.83 10.75 -14.72
N TYR A 188 23.64 12.06 -14.84
CA TYR A 188 23.69 12.76 -16.12
C TYR A 188 25.12 13.02 -16.61
N PHE A 189 25.98 13.54 -15.72
CA PHE A 189 27.38 13.82 -16.02
C PHE A 189 28.23 12.54 -15.96
N LEU A 190 29.33 12.46 -16.72
CA LEU A 190 30.29 11.34 -16.57
C LEU A 190 30.91 11.33 -15.16
N ASP A 191 31.27 12.52 -14.68
CA ASP A 191 31.60 12.82 -13.29
C ASP A 191 31.04 14.19 -12.94
N ALA A 192 30.03 14.23 -12.05
CA ALA A 192 29.43 15.48 -11.62
C ALA A 192 30.43 16.38 -10.86
N ASN A 193 31.46 15.81 -10.21
CA ASN A 193 32.46 16.59 -9.47
C ASN A 193 33.36 17.43 -10.38
N MET A 194 33.37 17.16 -11.68
CA MET A 194 34.10 17.92 -12.70
C MET A 194 33.21 18.93 -13.44
N ALA A 195 31.89 18.93 -13.18
CA ALA A 195 30.96 19.88 -13.79
C ALA A 195 31.10 21.26 -13.15
N SER A 196 31.02 22.31 -13.97
CA SER A 196 31.03 23.68 -13.47
C SER A 196 29.73 24.00 -12.72
N ARG A 197 29.79 24.98 -11.82
CA ARG A 197 28.59 25.50 -11.15
C ARG A 197 27.52 25.98 -12.15
N GLU A 198 27.91 26.63 -13.25
CA GLU A 198 26.97 27.05 -14.30
C GLU A 198 26.27 25.85 -14.97
N ASP A 199 27.02 24.78 -15.28
CA ASP A 199 26.49 23.58 -15.92
C ASP A 199 25.48 22.85 -15.02
N LEU A 200 25.73 22.79 -13.70
CA LEU A 200 24.83 22.17 -12.73
C LEU A 200 23.50 22.92 -12.60
N LEU A 201 23.54 24.25 -12.61
CA LEU A 201 22.34 25.09 -12.56
C LEU A 201 21.55 25.05 -13.87
N LEU A 202 22.25 25.04 -15.01
CA LEU A 202 21.63 24.86 -16.31
C LEU A 202 20.99 23.47 -16.41
N PHE A 203 21.65 22.43 -15.87
CA PHE A 203 21.10 21.08 -15.78
C PHE A 203 19.80 21.06 -14.98
N GLU A 204 19.75 21.66 -13.79
CA GLU A 204 18.53 21.70 -12.96
C GLU A 204 17.33 22.29 -13.73
N GLN A 205 17.54 23.42 -14.42
CA GLN A 205 16.51 24.06 -15.23
C GLN A 205 16.10 23.21 -16.43
N THR A 206 17.08 22.71 -17.19
CA THR A 206 16.86 21.94 -18.41
C THR A 206 16.17 20.62 -18.10
N TYR A 207 16.54 19.96 -17.00
CA TYR A 207 15.94 18.71 -16.56
C TYR A 207 14.46 18.90 -16.19
N ALA A 208 14.14 19.95 -15.42
CA ALA A 208 12.76 20.29 -15.07
C ALA A 208 11.90 20.59 -16.32
N GLN A 209 12.46 21.23 -17.34
CA GLN A 209 11.77 21.51 -18.60
C GLN A 209 11.62 20.28 -19.50
N SER A 210 12.44 19.24 -19.27
CA SER A 210 12.51 18.04 -20.12
C SER A 210 11.76 16.83 -19.54
N ILE A 211 11.03 16.97 -18.44
CA ILE A 211 10.35 15.81 -17.80
C ILE A 211 9.36 15.10 -18.73
N ALA A 212 8.72 15.81 -19.66
CA ALA A 212 7.79 15.20 -20.63
C ALA A 212 8.51 14.29 -21.64
N ALA A 213 9.84 14.42 -21.79
CA ALA A 213 10.65 13.52 -22.60
C ALA A 213 10.85 12.13 -21.96
N GLN A 214 10.46 11.97 -20.68
CA GLN A 214 10.41 10.67 -19.98
C GLN A 214 9.22 9.81 -20.41
N THR A 215 8.38 10.32 -21.32
CA THR A 215 7.33 9.56 -21.99
C THR A 215 7.84 8.15 -22.30
N PRO A 216 7.24 7.09 -21.73
CA PRO A 216 7.68 5.73 -22.00
C PRO A 216 7.71 5.53 -23.51
N ALA A 217 8.85 5.09 -24.07
CA ALA A 217 8.82 4.53 -25.41
C ALA A 217 7.79 3.41 -25.33
N ILE A 218 6.80 3.42 -26.22
CA ILE A 218 5.71 2.43 -26.28
C ILE A 218 6.34 1.06 -26.05
N VAL A 219 6.25 0.55 -24.81
CA VAL A 219 6.84 -0.74 -24.49
C VAL A 219 6.04 -1.68 -25.36
N SER A 220 6.74 -2.23 -26.34
CA SER A 220 6.17 -3.15 -27.32
C SER A 220 5.91 -4.46 -26.60
N ARG A 221 5.01 -4.46 -25.62
CA ARG A 221 4.41 -5.70 -25.15
C ARG A 221 3.76 -6.31 -26.38
N PRO A 222 4.00 -7.61 -26.67
CA PRO A 222 3.22 -8.31 -27.66
C PRO A 222 1.77 -8.30 -27.17
N HIS A 223 1.00 -7.31 -27.60
CA HIS A 223 -0.40 -7.18 -27.29
C HIS A 223 -1.11 -8.26 -28.11
N ASP A 224 -1.47 -9.36 -27.46
CA ASP A 224 -2.62 -10.10 -27.92
C ASP A 224 -3.81 -9.14 -27.78
N LYS A 225 -4.53 -8.89 -28.88
CA LYS A 225 -5.75 -8.06 -28.87
C LYS A 225 -6.86 -8.62 -27.97
N ALA A 226 -6.61 -9.72 -27.26
CA ALA A 226 -7.47 -10.27 -26.22
C ALA A 226 -7.33 -9.42 -24.93
N GLN A 227 -8.06 -8.30 -24.91
CA GLN A 227 -8.54 -7.53 -23.74
C GLN A 227 -7.58 -7.44 -22.53
N ASP A 228 -6.76 -6.39 -22.48
CA ASP A 228 -6.18 -5.94 -21.21
C ASP A 228 -7.32 -5.62 -20.23
N GLY A 229 -7.36 -6.31 -19.08
CA GLY A 229 -8.31 -6.07 -18.01
C GLY A 229 -7.88 -4.97 -17.03
N GLU A 230 -8.74 -4.68 -16.05
CA GLU A 230 -8.47 -3.71 -14.97
C GLU A 230 -7.13 -3.99 -14.26
N TRP A 231 -6.78 -5.26 -14.01
CA TRP A 231 -5.51 -5.62 -13.37
C TRP A 231 -4.29 -5.16 -14.18
N VAL A 232 -4.25 -5.51 -15.47
CA VAL A 232 -3.11 -5.24 -16.36
C VAL A 232 -2.91 -3.74 -16.53
N VAL A 233 -4.00 -3.01 -16.79
CA VAL A 233 -3.95 -1.57 -17.03
C VAL A 233 -3.55 -0.82 -15.76
N ARG A 234 -4.16 -1.10 -14.61
CA ARG A 234 -3.81 -0.43 -13.34
C ARG A 234 -2.37 -0.70 -12.95
N LYS A 235 -1.91 -1.95 -13.07
CA LYS A 235 -0.51 -2.32 -12.82
C LYS A 235 0.46 -1.58 -13.75
N ALA A 236 0.13 -1.48 -15.04
CA ALA A 236 0.95 -0.76 -16.02
C ALA A 236 1.00 0.74 -15.73
N ILE A 237 -0.13 1.37 -15.37
CA ILE A 237 -0.20 2.78 -14.96
C ILE A 237 0.65 3.01 -13.71
N SER A 238 0.46 2.22 -12.65
CA SER A 238 1.24 2.33 -11.41
C SER A 238 2.74 2.13 -11.67
N LEU A 239 3.13 1.11 -12.44
CA LEU A 239 4.53 0.87 -12.79
C LEU A 239 5.14 2.06 -13.56
N ASN A 240 4.43 2.58 -14.58
CA ASN A 240 4.92 3.70 -15.37
C ASN A 240 5.11 4.95 -14.52
N ILE A 241 4.17 5.24 -13.60
CA ILE A 241 4.22 6.39 -12.70
C ILE A 241 5.37 6.25 -11.68
N GLU A 242 5.49 5.09 -11.04
CA GLU A 242 6.54 4.81 -10.06
C GLU A 242 7.94 4.77 -10.69
N SER A 243 8.04 4.49 -11.98
CA SER A 243 9.31 4.49 -12.72
C SER A 243 9.78 5.89 -13.14
N LEU A 244 8.95 6.93 -12.99
CA LEU A 244 9.31 8.29 -13.37
C LEU A 244 10.46 8.83 -12.50
N ARG A 245 11.39 9.54 -13.13
CA ARG A 245 12.56 10.14 -12.46
C ARG A 245 12.35 11.65 -12.33
N LEU A 246 11.56 12.06 -11.35
CA LEU A 246 11.18 13.46 -11.17
C LEU A 246 12.01 14.12 -10.06
N PRO A 247 12.49 15.37 -10.26
CA PRO A 247 13.17 16.09 -9.19
C PRO A 247 12.20 16.44 -8.05
N TYR A 248 10.93 16.72 -8.37
CA TYR A 248 9.89 16.98 -7.40
C TYR A 248 9.02 15.75 -7.20
N ARG A 249 8.59 15.53 -5.96
CA ARG A 249 7.72 14.43 -5.58
C ARG A 249 6.41 14.45 -6.36
N LEU A 250 6.05 13.30 -6.91
CA LEU A 250 4.74 13.07 -7.52
C LEU A 250 3.80 12.46 -6.49
N GLU A 251 2.70 13.16 -6.20
CA GLU A 251 1.56 12.61 -5.49
C GLU A 251 0.36 12.68 -6.43
N LEU A 252 -0.31 11.56 -6.68
CA LEU A 252 -1.51 11.52 -7.49
C LEU A 252 -2.48 10.44 -7.00
N ASP A 253 -3.74 10.63 -7.34
CA ASP A 253 -4.78 9.62 -7.26
C ASP A 253 -5.31 9.35 -8.66
N PHE A 254 -5.72 8.11 -8.95
CA PHE A 254 -6.30 7.77 -10.23
C PHE A 254 -7.45 6.78 -10.14
N ARG A 255 -8.28 6.77 -11.19
CA ARG A 255 -9.37 5.82 -11.41
C ARG A 255 -9.32 5.31 -12.83
N THR A 256 -9.71 4.06 -13.03
CA THR A 256 -9.87 3.48 -14.37
C THR A 256 -11.22 2.81 -14.53
N HIS A 257 -11.73 2.90 -15.74
CA HIS A 257 -12.83 2.11 -16.22
C HIS A 257 -12.44 1.56 -17.59
N VAL A 258 -11.66 0.48 -17.55
CA VAL A 258 -11.00 -0.14 -18.70
C VAL A 258 -12.03 -0.65 -19.71
N HIS A 259 -13.16 -1.15 -19.24
CA HIS A 259 -14.25 -1.57 -20.13
C HIS A 259 -14.74 -0.44 -21.05
N THR A 260 -14.74 0.81 -20.56
CA THR A 260 -15.09 1.99 -21.36
C THR A 260 -13.88 2.76 -21.91
N GLY A 261 -12.66 2.25 -21.66
CA GLY A 261 -11.41 2.83 -22.12
C GLY A 261 -11.06 4.17 -21.47
N ARG A 262 -11.43 4.37 -20.20
CA ARG A 262 -11.24 5.66 -19.50
C ARG A 262 -10.25 5.56 -18.35
N ALA A 263 -9.42 6.57 -18.20
CA ALA A 263 -8.61 6.81 -17.00
C ALA A 263 -8.75 8.26 -16.53
N ALA A 264 -8.74 8.48 -15.22
CA ALA A 264 -8.83 9.80 -14.62
C ALA A 264 -7.74 9.97 -13.56
N PHE A 265 -7.12 11.14 -13.50
CA PHE A 265 -6.00 11.45 -12.62
C PHE A 265 -6.21 12.77 -11.90
N ARG A 266 -5.95 12.81 -10.60
CA ARG A 266 -5.78 14.02 -9.80
C ARG A 266 -4.33 14.11 -9.39
N ILE A 267 -3.62 15.11 -9.90
CA ILE A 267 -2.21 15.34 -9.61
C ILE A 267 -2.11 16.42 -8.54
N LYS A 268 -1.46 16.12 -7.42
CA LYS A 268 -1.10 17.15 -6.45
C LYS A 268 0.17 17.86 -6.89
N LEU A 269 -0.02 19.09 -7.32
CA LEU A 269 0.99 19.89 -7.97
C LEU A 269 2.03 20.45 -6.98
N PRO A 270 3.33 20.37 -7.30
CA PRO A 270 4.39 21.06 -6.57
C PRO A 270 4.08 22.55 -6.34
N SER A 271 4.22 22.97 -5.07
CA SER A 271 4.02 24.36 -4.68
C SER A 271 5.13 25.26 -5.26
N PRO A 272 4.83 26.50 -5.71
CA PRO A 272 5.85 27.47 -6.09
C PRO A 272 6.93 27.72 -5.02
N LYS A 273 6.64 27.40 -3.76
CA LYS A 273 7.57 27.56 -2.63
C LYS A 273 8.73 26.57 -2.62
N VAL A 274 8.61 25.41 -3.29
CA VAL A 274 9.68 24.40 -3.35
C VAL A 274 10.65 24.62 -4.52
N PHE A 275 10.36 25.58 -5.40
CA PHE A 275 11.21 25.90 -6.55
C PHE A 275 12.42 26.75 -6.15
N PRO A 276 13.56 26.64 -6.88
CA PRO A 276 14.81 27.30 -6.51
C PRO A 276 14.69 28.81 -6.25
N LYS A 277 15.37 29.27 -5.19
CA LYS A 277 15.44 30.70 -4.79
C LYS A 277 16.48 31.49 -5.60
N VAL A 278 17.32 30.79 -6.35
CA VAL A 278 18.35 31.36 -7.23
C VAL A 278 18.27 30.65 -8.58
N GLN A 279 18.21 31.42 -9.66
CA GLN A 279 18.25 30.95 -11.03
C GLN A 279 19.48 31.51 -11.75
N TYR A 280 19.98 30.74 -12.71
CA TYR A 280 21.03 31.16 -13.63
C TYR A 280 20.42 31.58 -14.96
N HIS A 281 20.89 32.69 -15.51
CA HIS A 281 20.63 33.11 -16.88
C HIS A 281 21.96 33.35 -17.58
N ALA A 282 22.11 32.84 -18.80
CA ALA A 282 23.37 32.96 -19.56
C ALA A 282 23.80 34.41 -19.82
N GLU A 283 22.84 35.35 -19.88
CA GLU A 283 23.09 36.77 -20.16
C GLU A 283 23.35 37.60 -18.89
N THR A 284 22.63 37.33 -17.80
CA THR A 284 22.66 38.16 -16.58
C THR A 284 23.35 37.48 -15.38
N GLY A 285 23.79 36.23 -15.54
CA GLY A 285 24.36 35.44 -14.45
C GLY A 285 23.32 35.07 -13.39
N PHE A 286 23.73 35.09 -12.13
CA PHE A 286 22.91 34.65 -11.00
C PHE A 286 21.90 35.72 -10.57
N THR A 287 20.64 35.33 -10.48
CA THR A 287 19.57 36.22 -9.99
C THR A 287 18.69 35.52 -8.96
N HIS A 288 18.37 36.22 -7.87
CA HIS A 288 17.37 35.75 -6.91
C HIS A 288 16.00 35.68 -7.57
N THR A 289 15.28 34.57 -7.37
CA THR A 289 13.96 34.40 -7.96
C THR A 289 12.94 35.22 -7.19
N THR A 290 12.13 35.98 -7.92
CA THR A 290 10.93 36.61 -7.36
C THR A 290 9.85 35.57 -7.12
N ASP A 291 8.84 35.91 -6.31
CA ASP A 291 7.67 35.05 -6.13
C ASP A 291 6.95 34.74 -7.46
N ASN A 292 6.85 35.75 -8.33
CA ASN A 292 6.28 35.58 -9.67
C ASN A 292 7.14 34.66 -10.54
N SER A 293 8.46 34.79 -10.50
CA SER A 293 9.37 33.90 -11.26
C SER A 293 9.20 32.44 -10.84
N ARG A 294 9.06 32.15 -9.54
CA ARG A 294 8.81 30.80 -9.05
C ARG A 294 7.42 30.27 -9.43
N LYS A 295 6.39 31.11 -9.42
CA LYS A 295 5.05 30.74 -9.91
C LYS A 295 5.04 30.39 -11.39
N LYS A 296 5.81 31.09 -12.21
CA LYS A 296 6.00 30.77 -13.64
C LYS A 296 6.73 29.44 -13.84
N ALA A 297 7.81 29.21 -13.10
CA ALA A 297 8.52 27.93 -13.13
C ALA A 297 7.62 26.76 -12.68
N ALA A 298 6.82 26.96 -11.63
CA ALA A 298 5.84 25.98 -11.19
C ALA A 298 4.76 25.74 -12.26
N THR A 299 4.29 26.77 -12.94
CA THR A 299 3.32 26.65 -14.04
C THR A 299 3.87 25.80 -15.18
N ASP A 300 5.09 26.10 -15.65
CA ASP A 300 5.74 25.32 -16.72
C ASP A 300 5.93 23.85 -16.30
N TYR A 301 6.46 23.59 -15.10
CA TYR A 301 6.65 22.23 -14.59
C TYR A 301 5.33 21.47 -14.41
N ASN A 302 4.33 22.09 -13.79
CA ASN A 302 3.05 21.45 -13.44
C ASN A 302 2.21 21.12 -14.67
N THR A 303 2.29 21.92 -15.73
CA THR A 303 1.62 21.63 -17.01
C THR A 303 2.34 20.50 -17.77
N ARG A 304 3.68 20.46 -17.75
CA ARG A 304 4.46 19.30 -18.26
C ARG A 304 4.15 18.01 -17.52
N LEU A 305 3.94 18.09 -16.21
CA LEU A 305 3.59 16.94 -15.39
C LEU A 305 2.25 16.32 -15.81
N GLY A 306 1.24 17.15 -16.11
CA GLY A 306 -0.04 16.69 -16.65
C GLY A 306 0.12 15.97 -17.99
N ILE A 307 0.95 16.51 -18.88
CA ILE A 307 1.26 15.88 -20.19
C ILE A 307 1.96 14.53 -19.99
N LEU A 308 2.94 14.46 -19.09
CA LEU A 308 3.68 13.23 -18.79
C LEU A 308 2.76 12.14 -18.23
N VAL A 309 1.87 12.48 -17.29
CA VAL A 309 0.89 11.54 -16.73
C VAL A 309 -0.09 11.05 -17.80
N ALA A 310 -0.56 11.94 -18.68
CA ALA A 310 -1.40 11.54 -19.83
C ALA A 310 -0.67 10.54 -20.72
N SER A 311 0.61 10.79 -20.98
CA SER A 311 1.44 9.91 -21.77
C SER A 311 1.62 8.54 -21.11
N CYS A 312 1.86 8.49 -19.80
CA CYS A 312 1.95 7.22 -19.07
C CYS A 312 0.66 6.42 -19.21
N ALA A 313 -0.51 7.06 -19.06
CA ALA A 313 -1.80 6.40 -19.18
C ALA A 313 -2.04 5.80 -20.57
N PHE A 314 -1.77 6.55 -21.64
CA PHE A 314 -1.93 6.04 -23.00
C PHE A 314 -0.88 4.98 -23.38
N ALA A 315 0.32 5.06 -22.83
CA ALA A 315 1.37 4.06 -23.04
C ALA A 315 1.09 2.74 -22.31
N SER A 316 0.31 2.78 -21.21
CA SER A 316 0.01 1.60 -20.39
C SER A 316 -0.86 0.55 -21.08
N SER A 317 -1.80 0.96 -21.93
CA SER A 317 -2.63 0.03 -22.72
C SER A 317 -3.35 0.73 -23.86
N GLN A 318 -3.53 0.01 -24.97
CA GLN A 318 -4.34 0.44 -26.12
C GLN A 318 -5.85 0.50 -25.81
N THR A 319 -6.31 -0.15 -24.74
CA THR A 319 -7.73 -0.09 -24.33
C THR A 319 -8.10 1.29 -23.77
N ILE A 320 -7.14 2.04 -23.24
CA ILE A 320 -7.37 3.41 -22.77
C ILE A 320 -7.46 4.35 -23.98
N CYS A 321 -8.64 4.91 -24.21
CA CYS A 321 -8.95 5.82 -25.30
C CYS A 321 -9.15 7.27 -24.83
N GLU A 322 -9.53 7.46 -23.57
CA GLU A 322 -9.77 8.78 -22.97
C GLU A 322 -9.04 8.92 -21.63
N VAL A 323 -8.38 10.06 -21.43
CA VAL A 323 -7.68 10.40 -20.19
C VAL A 323 -8.18 11.75 -19.68
N TRP A 324 -8.55 11.79 -18.40
CA TRP A 324 -8.97 12.99 -17.68
C TRP A 324 -7.91 13.35 -16.65
N ILE A 325 -7.51 14.61 -16.59
CA ILE A 325 -6.46 15.07 -15.66
C ILE A 325 -6.91 16.35 -15.00
N GLU A 326 -6.83 16.41 -13.68
CA GLU A 326 -6.88 17.65 -12.92
C GLU A 326 -5.59 17.87 -12.13
N GLY A 327 -5.07 19.09 -12.19
CA GLY A 327 -3.94 19.51 -11.37
C GLY A 327 -4.44 20.32 -10.18
N VAL A 328 -4.22 19.84 -8.97
CA VAL A 328 -4.69 20.47 -7.73
C VAL A 328 -3.53 20.93 -6.85
N THR A 329 -3.74 22.00 -6.10
CA THR A 329 -2.83 22.43 -5.02
C THR A 329 -3.56 22.35 -3.68
N GLU A 330 -2.89 21.76 -2.69
CA GLU A 330 -3.37 21.68 -1.31
C GLU A 330 -2.57 22.65 -0.43
N ASP A 331 -3.25 23.65 0.13
CA ASP A 331 -2.79 24.48 1.25
C ASP A 331 -3.73 24.19 2.44
N PRO A 332 -3.25 24.26 3.70
CA PRO A 332 -4.09 24.12 4.91
C PRO A 332 -5.44 24.84 4.89
N VAL A 333 -5.55 25.93 4.13
CA VAL A 333 -6.79 26.73 4.05
C VAL A 333 -7.54 26.53 2.73
N LYS A 334 -6.90 26.04 1.66
CA LYS A 334 -7.47 26.03 0.31
C LYS A 334 -7.08 24.79 -0.48
N HIS A 335 -8.07 24.12 -1.04
CA HIS A 335 -7.92 23.16 -2.14
C HIS A 335 -8.37 23.83 -3.44
N CYS A 336 -7.46 23.95 -4.42
CA CYS A 336 -7.74 24.63 -5.68
C CYS A 336 -7.33 23.75 -6.87
N CYS A 337 -8.20 23.66 -7.87
CA CYS A 337 -7.87 23.11 -9.19
C CYS A 337 -7.23 24.22 -10.03
N LEU A 338 -6.06 23.97 -10.63
CA LEU A 338 -5.33 24.94 -11.46
C LEU A 338 -5.50 24.68 -12.96
N TYR A 339 -5.71 23.43 -13.34
CA TYR A 339 -6.09 23.06 -14.70
C TYR A 339 -6.89 21.77 -14.70
N ALA A 340 -7.75 21.61 -15.70
CA ALA A 340 -8.46 20.37 -15.96
C ALA A 340 -8.47 20.08 -17.46
N LEU A 341 -8.18 18.84 -17.84
CA LEU A 341 -8.03 18.39 -19.22
C LEU A 341 -8.83 17.10 -19.43
N HIS A 342 -9.51 17.01 -20.57
CA HIS A 342 -9.98 15.77 -21.15
C HIS A 342 -9.28 15.59 -22.49
N LEU A 343 -8.60 14.45 -22.65
CA LEU A 343 -7.80 14.14 -23.82
C LEU A 343 -8.19 12.79 -24.40
N THR A 344 -8.36 12.74 -25.71
CA THR A 344 -8.52 11.48 -26.45
C THR A 344 -7.17 10.99 -26.97
N ARG A 345 -7.04 9.67 -27.19
CA ARG A 345 -5.83 9.06 -27.76
C ARG A 345 -5.43 9.70 -29.09
N GLU A 346 -6.39 9.96 -29.97
CA GLU A 346 -6.15 10.59 -31.28
C GLU A 346 -5.51 11.99 -31.15
N GLN A 347 -6.03 12.81 -30.23
CA GLN A 347 -5.45 14.12 -29.94
C GLN A 347 -4.02 14.01 -29.40
N PHE A 348 -3.75 13.01 -28.54
CA PHE A 348 -2.41 12.78 -27.99
C PHE A 348 -1.40 12.32 -29.05
N GLU A 349 -1.76 11.32 -29.86
CA GLU A 349 -0.88 10.73 -30.89
C GLU A 349 -0.53 11.71 -32.02
N SER A 350 -1.32 12.77 -32.19
CA SER A 350 -1.04 13.83 -33.16
C SER A 350 0.16 14.73 -32.79
N VAL A 351 0.69 14.63 -31.57
CA VAL A 351 1.73 15.52 -31.04
C VAL A 351 3.01 14.75 -30.73
N LYS A 352 4.16 15.29 -31.12
CA LYS A 352 5.48 14.76 -30.75
C LYS A 352 6.04 15.52 -29.56
N LEU A 353 6.21 14.83 -28.42
CA LEU A 353 6.73 15.40 -27.17
C LEU A 353 8.26 15.51 -27.09
N THR A 354 8.97 15.14 -28.16
CA THR A 354 10.44 15.16 -28.22
C THR A 354 11.04 16.53 -28.53
N ASP A 355 10.23 17.46 -29.05
CA ASP A 355 10.68 18.79 -29.45
C ASP A 355 10.44 19.80 -28.32
N ALA A 356 11.08 20.97 -28.38
CA ALA A 356 10.76 22.06 -27.45
C ALA A 356 9.34 22.57 -27.72
N PHE A 357 8.47 22.52 -26.71
CA PHE A 357 7.08 23.00 -26.80
C PHE A 357 6.70 23.84 -25.58
N ASP A 358 5.71 24.72 -25.77
CA ASP A 358 5.03 25.43 -24.69
C ASP A 358 3.94 24.50 -24.11
N PRO A 359 4.09 24.03 -22.85
CA PRO A 359 3.18 23.06 -22.26
C PRO A 359 1.80 23.66 -22.00
N THR A 360 1.70 24.95 -21.69
CA THR A 360 0.42 25.60 -21.42
C THR A 360 -0.35 25.77 -22.73
N ALA A 361 0.31 26.25 -23.78
CA ALA A 361 -0.30 26.38 -25.09
C ALA A 361 -0.75 25.02 -25.65
N LEU A 362 0.04 23.96 -25.42
CA LEU A 362 -0.31 22.60 -25.83
C LEU A 362 -1.57 22.10 -25.12
N LEU A 363 -1.65 22.24 -23.79
CA LEU A 363 -2.86 21.87 -23.03
C LEU A 363 -4.10 22.64 -23.51
N VAL A 364 -3.97 23.94 -23.78
CA VAL A 364 -5.06 24.77 -24.35
C VAL A 364 -5.47 24.26 -25.73
N SER A 365 -4.52 23.85 -26.57
CA SER A 365 -4.81 23.29 -27.90
C SER A 365 -5.60 21.98 -27.84
N TRP A 366 -5.48 21.24 -26.74
CA TRP A 366 -6.28 20.04 -26.44
C TRP A 366 -7.63 20.37 -25.76
N GLY A 367 -7.94 21.64 -25.54
CA GLY A 367 -9.19 22.07 -24.92
C GLY A 367 -9.19 22.04 -23.39
N ALA A 368 -8.01 22.09 -22.75
CA ALA A 368 -7.93 22.19 -21.30
C ALA A 368 -8.61 23.47 -20.77
N SER A 369 -9.33 23.33 -19.66
CA SER A 369 -9.76 24.47 -18.86
C SER A 369 -8.57 24.97 -18.06
N ILE A 370 -8.06 26.16 -18.42
CA ILE A 370 -6.88 26.80 -17.83
C ILE A 370 -7.12 28.30 -17.77
N GLU A 371 -6.85 28.90 -16.62
CA GLU A 371 -6.74 30.35 -16.46
C GLU A 371 -5.27 30.68 -16.17
N CYS A 372 -4.61 31.35 -17.12
CA CYS A 372 -3.17 31.62 -17.05
C CYS A 372 -2.88 33.07 -17.43
N ASP A 373 -2.50 33.90 -16.44
CA ASP A 373 -2.15 35.30 -16.63
C ASP A 373 -0.63 35.46 -16.47
N GLU A 374 0.01 36.08 -17.47
CA GLU A 374 1.46 36.29 -17.51
C GLU A 374 2.32 35.03 -17.25
N GLY A 375 1.79 33.83 -17.57
CA GLY A 375 2.47 32.55 -17.34
C GLY A 375 2.28 31.98 -15.93
N ILE A 376 1.28 32.44 -15.18
CA ILE A 376 0.94 31.96 -13.83
C ILE A 376 -0.45 31.34 -13.87
N LEU A 377 -0.58 30.10 -13.40
CA LEU A 377 -1.88 29.43 -13.25
C LEU A 377 -2.71 30.03 -12.12
N HIS A 378 -4.00 30.23 -12.40
CA HIS A 378 -5.01 30.68 -11.45
C HIS A 378 -6.05 29.59 -11.17
N PRO A 379 -6.70 29.61 -9.99
CA PRO A 379 -7.72 28.63 -9.64
C PRO A 379 -8.92 28.65 -10.59
N ILE A 380 -9.31 27.48 -11.07
CA ILE A 380 -10.51 27.27 -11.89
C ILE A 380 -11.51 26.36 -11.18
N LYS A 381 -12.74 26.29 -11.71
CA LYS A 381 -13.70 25.26 -11.30
C LYS A 381 -13.33 23.92 -11.97
N PRO A 382 -13.23 22.80 -11.24
CA PRO A 382 -12.94 21.50 -11.83
C PRO A 382 -14.04 21.09 -12.82
N THR A 383 -13.66 20.36 -13.87
CA THR A 383 -14.57 19.91 -14.94
C THR A 383 -15.09 18.49 -14.73
N PHE A 384 -14.49 17.72 -13.82
CA PHE A 384 -14.88 16.37 -13.45
C PHE A 384 -14.53 16.10 -11.98
N SER A 385 -15.03 15.00 -11.43
CA SER A 385 -14.57 14.43 -10.16
C SER A 385 -14.00 13.02 -10.40
N LEU A 386 -12.98 12.63 -9.64
CA LEU A 386 -12.53 11.24 -9.63
C LEU A 386 -13.65 10.28 -9.24
N GLU A 387 -14.61 10.73 -8.43
CA GLU A 387 -15.74 9.91 -7.98
C GLU A 387 -16.95 9.95 -8.95
N ASP A 388 -16.78 10.51 -10.16
CA ASP A 388 -17.83 10.47 -11.17
C ASP A 388 -18.13 9.02 -11.60
N GLU A 389 -19.41 8.67 -11.75
CA GLU A 389 -19.87 7.31 -12.11
C GLU A 389 -19.23 6.75 -13.40
N ARG A 390 -18.76 7.64 -14.29
CA ARG A 390 -18.06 7.23 -15.53
C ARG A 390 -16.74 6.50 -15.26
N PHE A 391 -16.11 6.77 -14.12
CA PHE A 391 -14.88 6.12 -13.65
C PHE A 391 -15.15 5.14 -12.51
N CYS A 392 -16.16 5.45 -11.68
CA CYS A 392 -16.56 4.70 -10.49
C CYS A 392 -18.01 4.21 -10.60
N PRO A 393 -18.35 3.31 -11.54
CA PRO A 393 -19.73 2.84 -11.69
C PRO A 393 -20.19 2.14 -10.41
N PRO A 394 -21.36 2.53 -9.83
CA PRO A 394 -21.82 1.98 -8.57
C PRO A 394 -21.99 0.45 -8.57
N SER A 395 -22.21 -0.15 -9.74
CA SER A 395 -22.39 -1.60 -9.90
C SER A 395 -21.21 -2.46 -9.46
N ARG A 396 -20.02 -1.87 -9.30
CA ARG A 396 -18.82 -2.55 -8.80
C ARG A 396 -18.89 -2.95 -7.32
N TYR A 397 -19.86 -2.36 -6.61
CA TYR A 397 -20.21 -2.62 -5.22
C TYR A 397 -21.60 -3.24 -5.06
N ASP A 398 -22.18 -3.78 -6.13
CA ASP A 398 -23.43 -4.52 -5.98
C ASP A 398 -23.23 -5.74 -5.08
N ALA A 399 -24.22 -6.00 -4.22
CA ALA A 399 -24.19 -7.10 -3.27
C ALA A 399 -23.93 -8.44 -3.96
N ILE A 400 -23.04 -9.24 -3.37
CA ILE A 400 -22.56 -10.49 -3.98
C ILE A 400 -23.60 -11.60 -3.78
N GLU A 401 -24.16 -11.66 -2.58
CA GLU A 401 -25.13 -12.61 -2.03
C GLU A 401 -26.34 -12.84 -2.93
N HIS A 402 -26.82 -11.77 -3.58
CA HIS A 402 -28.00 -11.82 -4.44
C HIS A 402 -27.68 -11.70 -5.93
N SER A 403 -26.40 -11.68 -6.28
CA SER A 403 -25.99 -11.49 -7.66
C SER A 403 -26.34 -12.71 -8.52
N THR A 404 -27.03 -12.44 -9.63
CA THR A 404 -27.32 -13.41 -10.70
C THR A 404 -26.31 -13.31 -11.85
N ARG A 405 -25.26 -12.50 -11.68
CA ARG A 405 -24.25 -12.27 -12.72
C ARG A 405 -23.36 -13.50 -12.87
N SER A 406 -23.28 -14.00 -14.10
CA SER A 406 -22.38 -15.09 -14.47
C SER A 406 -20.98 -14.55 -14.75
N LEU A 407 -19.97 -15.29 -14.29
CA LEU A 407 -18.56 -15.00 -14.54
C LEU A 407 -18.10 -15.58 -15.88
N THR A 408 -17.08 -14.98 -16.49
CA THR A 408 -16.46 -15.55 -17.69
C THR A 408 -15.77 -16.88 -17.37
N ALA A 409 -15.47 -17.71 -18.37
CA ALA A 409 -14.83 -19.01 -18.12
C ALA A 409 -13.44 -18.88 -17.45
N HIS A 410 -12.73 -17.78 -17.69
CA HIS A 410 -11.45 -17.50 -17.05
C HIS A 410 -11.65 -17.08 -15.59
N GLU A 411 -12.51 -16.08 -15.34
CA GLU A 411 -12.87 -15.64 -13.99
C GLU A 411 -13.41 -16.78 -13.14
N ALA A 412 -14.30 -17.60 -13.72
CA ALA A 412 -14.93 -18.70 -13.02
C ALA A 412 -13.93 -19.77 -12.58
N ARG A 413 -12.91 -20.01 -13.42
CA ARG A 413 -11.79 -20.88 -13.05
C ARG A 413 -11.02 -20.27 -11.91
N ALA A 414 -10.53 -19.03 -12.05
CA ALA A 414 -9.71 -18.33 -11.06
C ALA A 414 -10.39 -18.24 -9.68
N LEU A 415 -11.67 -17.83 -9.67
CA LEU A 415 -12.47 -17.59 -8.47
C LEU A 415 -13.15 -18.87 -7.92
N GLY A 416 -13.11 -19.96 -8.68
CA GLY A 416 -13.66 -21.27 -8.32
C GLY A 416 -15.20 -21.34 -8.31
N THR A 417 -15.88 -20.42 -8.98
CA THR A 417 -17.36 -20.39 -9.09
C THR A 417 -17.80 -19.80 -10.42
N SER A 418 -18.94 -20.25 -10.97
CA SER A 418 -19.50 -19.70 -12.22
C SER A 418 -20.40 -18.48 -12.03
N GLN A 419 -20.88 -18.24 -10.81
CA GLN A 419 -21.75 -17.11 -10.46
C GLN A 419 -21.09 -16.26 -9.38
N VAL A 420 -21.34 -14.95 -9.42
CA VAL A 420 -20.84 -13.99 -8.41
C VAL A 420 -21.33 -14.36 -7.01
N SER A 421 -22.58 -14.76 -6.83
CA SER A 421 -23.13 -15.26 -5.55
C SER A 421 -22.44 -16.52 -5.00
N GLY A 422 -21.62 -17.19 -5.81
CA GLY A 422 -20.72 -18.22 -5.30
C GLY A 422 -19.53 -17.68 -4.50
N LEU A 423 -19.34 -16.36 -4.41
CA LEU A 423 -18.32 -15.68 -3.62
C LEU A 423 -18.85 -15.10 -2.30
N SER A 424 -20.12 -15.30 -2.00
CA SER A 424 -20.76 -14.76 -0.79
C SER A 424 -20.08 -15.25 0.47
N ILE A 425 -19.98 -14.34 1.44
CA ILE A 425 -19.42 -14.61 2.77
C ILE A 425 -20.35 -14.19 3.89
N ASP A 426 -21.32 -13.31 3.62
CA ASP A 426 -22.29 -12.85 4.61
C ASP A 426 -23.65 -13.53 4.39
N GLU A 427 -24.14 -14.22 5.42
CA GLU A 427 -25.49 -14.80 5.42
C GLU A 427 -26.56 -13.74 5.73
N GLY A 428 -26.19 -12.67 6.44
CA GLY A 428 -27.08 -11.63 6.93
C GLY A 428 -27.36 -10.49 5.97
N GLU A 429 -26.65 -10.39 4.84
CA GLU A 429 -26.76 -9.29 3.87
C GLU A 429 -28.21 -8.97 3.48
N HIS A 430 -29.03 -10.00 3.23
CA HIS A 430 -30.45 -9.81 2.89
C HIS A 430 -31.22 -9.10 4.01
N ARG A 431 -30.89 -9.41 5.27
CA ARG A 431 -31.46 -8.73 6.44
C ARG A 431 -30.99 -7.28 6.51
N GLU A 432 -29.74 -6.97 6.17
CA GLU A 432 -29.20 -5.61 6.18
C GLU A 432 -29.86 -4.70 5.12
N ILE A 433 -30.08 -5.23 3.92
CA ILE A 433 -30.79 -4.51 2.84
C ILE A 433 -32.20 -4.14 3.30
N ILE A 434 -32.93 -5.09 3.89
CA ILE A 434 -34.29 -4.85 4.38
C ILE A 434 -34.28 -3.94 5.61
N ALA A 435 -33.33 -4.10 6.53
CA ALA A 435 -33.17 -3.22 7.69
C ALA A 435 -32.97 -1.76 7.25
N THR A 436 -32.14 -1.52 6.24
CA THR A 436 -31.92 -0.17 5.68
C THR A 436 -33.23 0.42 5.13
N GLN A 437 -34.05 -0.38 4.45
CA GLN A 437 -35.38 0.06 3.98
C GLN A 437 -36.33 0.35 5.15
N ILE A 438 -36.31 -0.46 6.20
CA ILE A 438 -37.10 -0.23 7.42
C ILE A 438 -36.67 1.10 8.06
N MET A 439 -35.37 1.27 8.34
CA MET A 439 -34.80 2.44 9.00
C MET A 439 -35.13 3.75 8.28
N ARG A 440 -35.04 3.77 6.93
CA ARG A 440 -35.39 4.94 6.10
C ARG A 440 -36.87 5.33 6.20
N ASN A 441 -37.75 4.38 6.51
CA ASN A 441 -39.20 4.56 6.50
C ASN A 441 -39.84 4.53 7.90
N LEU A 442 -39.05 4.46 8.97
CA LEU A 442 -39.56 4.53 10.34
C LEU A 442 -40.24 5.87 10.60
N SER A 443 -41.33 5.82 11.36
CA SER A 443 -42.12 6.96 11.78
C SER A 443 -42.32 6.95 13.29
N SER A 444 -42.89 8.02 13.86
CA SER A 444 -43.27 8.07 15.26
C SER A 444 -44.52 7.25 15.63
N SER A 445 -45.07 6.47 14.68
CA SER A 445 -46.28 5.68 14.89
C SER A 445 -45.96 4.19 14.85
N THR A 446 -46.07 3.53 16.01
CA THR A 446 -45.90 2.08 16.15
C THR A 446 -46.79 1.31 15.16
N GLU A 447 -48.08 1.68 15.02
CA GLU A 447 -49.00 1.02 14.08
C GLU A 447 -48.50 1.10 12.62
N LYS A 448 -48.04 2.28 12.19
CA LYS A 448 -47.53 2.46 10.82
C LYS A 448 -46.25 1.66 10.61
N ASN A 449 -45.35 1.66 11.59
CA ASN A 449 -44.09 0.93 11.52
C ASN A 449 -44.33 -0.58 11.47
N VAL A 450 -45.21 -1.11 12.32
CA VAL A 450 -45.59 -2.54 12.31
C VAL A 450 -46.16 -2.95 10.95
N ARG A 451 -47.08 -2.16 10.39
CA ARG A 451 -47.65 -2.44 9.06
C ARG A 451 -46.58 -2.42 7.97
N MET A 452 -45.67 -1.45 8.02
CA MET A 452 -44.55 -1.32 7.08
C MET A 452 -43.62 -2.52 7.17
N ILE A 453 -43.16 -2.90 8.36
CA ILE A 453 -42.25 -4.03 8.57
C ILE A 453 -42.88 -5.32 8.08
N LEU A 454 -44.13 -5.63 8.47
CA LEU A 454 -44.83 -6.83 8.00
C LEU A 454 -45.02 -6.84 6.48
N SER A 455 -45.26 -5.68 5.86
CA SER A 455 -45.38 -5.59 4.41
C SER A 455 -44.07 -5.91 3.68
N LEU A 456 -42.92 -5.57 4.28
CA LEU A 456 -41.60 -5.87 3.72
C LEU A 456 -41.16 -7.31 3.98
N THR A 457 -41.54 -7.92 5.11
CA THR A 457 -40.97 -9.21 5.54
C THR A 457 -41.89 -10.41 5.35
N ALA A 458 -43.21 -10.29 5.50
CA ALA A 458 -44.09 -11.47 5.69
C ALA A 458 -44.08 -12.49 4.53
N HIS A 459 -43.78 -12.03 3.30
CA HIS A 459 -43.75 -12.87 2.10
C HIS A 459 -42.33 -13.07 1.55
N ASP A 460 -41.30 -12.70 2.32
CA ASP A 460 -39.92 -12.92 1.91
C ASP A 460 -39.62 -14.41 1.78
N THR A 461 -38.75 -14.79 0.83
CA THR A 461 -38.33 -16.19 0.66
C THR A 461 -37.44 -16.68 1.80
N ASP A 462 -36.66 -15.79 2.40
CA ASP A 462 -35.78 -16.11 3.52
C ASP A 462 -36.55 -16.19 4.85
N ALA A 463 -36.42 -17.33 5.52
CA ALA A 463 -37.01 -17.55 6.84
C ALA A 463 -36.39 -16.63 7.90
N SER A 464 -35.11 -16.28 7.76
CA SER A 464 -34.40 -15.42 8.69
C SER A 464 -35.00 -14.00 8.72
N VAL A 465 -35.33 -13.45 7.55
CA VAL A 465 -35.99 -12.15 7.38
C VAL A 465 -37.39 -12.14 7.98
N ARG A 466 -38.18 -13.20 7.73
CA ARG A 466 -39.53 -13.33 8.30
C ARG A 466 -39.46 -13.34 9.83
N SER A 467 -38.56 -14.15 10.38
CA SER A 467 -38.34 -14.24 11.83
C SER A 467 -37.85 -12.92 12.44
N ALA A 468 -36.96 -12.19 11.76
CA ALA A 468 -36.50 -10.87 12.18
C ALA A 468 -37.64 -9.85 12.20
N GLY A 469 -38.47 -9.82 11.16
CA GLY A 469 -39.65 -8.95 11.08
C GLY A 469 -40.64 -9.19 12.21
N GLU A 470 -40.98 -10.46 12.49
CA GLU A 470 -41.86 -10.84 13.59
C GLU A 470 -41.30 -10.42 14.96
N ARG A 471 -39.99 -10.60 15.17
CA ARG A 471 -39.29 -10.23 16.41
C ARG A 471 -39.29 -8.72 16.65
N VAL A 472 -38.91 -7.93 15.64
CA VAL A 472 -38.91 -6.46 15.75
C VAL A 472 -40.34 -5.94 15.99
N VAL A 473 -41.34 -6.49 15.31
CA VAL A 473 -42.75 -6.14 15.52
C VAL A 473 -43.18 -6.43 16.95
N ALA A 474 -42.83 -7.60 17.51
CA ALA A 474 -43.13 -7.94 18.89
C ALA A 474 -42.49 -6.94 19.87
N HIS A 475 -41.21 -6.60 19.69
CA HIS A 475 -40.51 -5.66 20.57
C HIS A 475 -41.03 -4.22 20.49
N LEU A 476 -41.51 -3.78 19.32
CA LEU A 476 -42.18 -2.49 19.16
C LEU A 476 -43.54 -2.47 19.87
N ILE A 477 -44.32 -3.56 19.78
CA ILE A 477 -45.64 -3.66 20.43
C ILE A 477 -45.50 -3.71 21.95
N ASP A 478 -44.53 -4.47 22.46
CA ASP A 478 -44.31 -4.65 23.90
C ASP A 478 -43.56 -3.47 24.53
N GLY A 479 -43.11 -2.51 23.72
CA GLY A 479 -42.43 -1.28 24.16
C GLY A 479 -41.00 -1.49 24.65
N THR A 480 -40.40 -2.66 24.40
CA THR A 480 -39.01 -2.95 24.74
C THR A 480 -38.02 -2.36 23.73
N LEU A 481 -38.49 -2.06 22.52
CA LEU A 481 -37.75 -1.38 21.47
C LEU A 481 -38.46 -0.08 21.12
N SER A 482 -37.72 1.03 21.16
CA SER A 482 -38.26 2.37 20.87
C SER A 482 -38.21 2.65 19.37
N GLU A 483 -39.33 3.04 18.76
CA GLU A 483 -39.36 3.47 17.36
C GLU A 483 -38.56 4.76 17.08
N CYS A 484 -38.19 5.52 18.12
CA CYS A 484 -37.33 6.69 18.02
C CYS A 484 -35.85 6.32 17.89
N ASP A 485 -35.48 5.08 18.22
CA ASP A 485 -34.10 4.58 18.14
C ASP A 485 -33.92 3.76 16.86
N VAL A 486 -33.69 4.47 15.75
CA VAL A 486 -33.58 3.90 14.41
C VAL A 486 -32.42 2.89 14.33
N GLU A 487 -31.31 3.17 15.01
CA GLU A 487 -30.14 2.29 15.04
C GLU A 487 -30.45 1.00 15.79
N ALA A 488 -31.09 1.07 16.97
CA ALA A 488 -31.49 -0.12 17.72
C ALA A 488 -32.48 -1.00 16.95
N VAL A 489 -33.41 -0.40 16.19
CA VAL A 489 -34.33 -1.15 15.33
C VAL A 489 -33.59 -1.90 14.23
N GLY A 490 -32.62 -1.24 13.59
CA GLY A 490 -31.76 -1.87 12.57
C GLY A 490 -30.96 -3.04 13.15
N GLU A 491 -30.31 -2.84 14.30
CA GLU A 491 -29.52 -3.86 14.97
C GLU A 491 -30.38 -5.08 15.36
N GLU A 492 -31.53 -4.84 16.01
CA GLU A 492 -32.45 -5.91 16.40
C GLU A 492 -32.95 -6.72 15.20
N PHE A 493 -33.12 -6.08 14.03
CA PHE A 493 -33.52 -6.76 12.81
C PHE A 493 -32.42 -7.69 12.28
N VAL A 494 -31.19 -7.18 12.15
CA VAL A 494 -30.08 -7.92 11.53
C VAL A 494 -29.53 -9.00 12.49
N ASN A 495 -29.29 -8.61 13.74
CA ASN A 495 -28.49 -9.33 14.72
C ASN A 495 -29.23 -9.65 16.04
N GLY A 496 -30.51 -9.28 16.19
CA GLY A 496 -31.30 -9.57 17.41
C GLY A 496 -31.67 -11.05 17.63
N GLY A 497 -31.18 -11.97 16.80
CA GLY A 497 -31.46 -13.40 16.94
C GLY A 497 -30.93 -14.00 18.24
N ALA A 498 -31.61 -15.02 18.76
CA ALA A 498 -31.25 -15.67 20.04
C ALA A 498 -29.79 -16.17 20.09
N LEU A 499 -29.26 -16.64 18.96
CA LEU A 499 -27.87 -17.11 18.86
C LEU A 499 -26.86 -15.97 18.99
N GLN A 500 -27.09 -14.84 18.32
CA GLN A 500 -26.22 -13.67 18.38
C GLN A 500 -26.29 -12.99 19.76
N ALA A 501 -27.47 -12.95 20.37
CA ALA A 501 -27.64 -12.51 21.76
C ALA A 501 -26.83 -13.39 22.72
N ALA A 502 -26.87 -14.72 22.56
CA ALA A 502 -26.10 -15.65 23.37
C ALA A 502 -24.58 -15.47 23.19
N VAL A 503 -24.10 -15.27 21.95
CA VAL A 503 -22.69 -14.97 21.65
C VAL A 503 -22.24 -13.69 22.35
N THR A 504 -23.01 -12.60 22.22
CA THR A 504 -22.70 -11.31 22.85
C THR A 504 -22.64 -11.44 24.37
N GLN A 505 -23.63 -12.11 24.98
CA GLN A 505 -23.68 -12.34 26.42
C GLN A 505 -22.49 -13.22 26.88
N ALA A 506 -22.16 -14.28 26.14
CA ALA A 506 -21.06 -15.16 26.49
C ALA A 506 -19.70 -14.46 26.42
N ARG A 507 -19.45 -13.60 25.43
CA ARG A 507 -18.24 -12.75 25.37
C ARG A 507 -18.12 -11.89 26.63
N ALA A 508 -19.22 -11.25 27.06
CA ALA A 508 -19.24 -10.43 28.27
C ALA A 508 -19.00 -11.25 29.55
N LEU A 509 -19.53 -12.47 29.64
CA LEU A 509 -19.32 -13.38 30.77
C LEU A 509 -17.88 -13.90 30.82
N ILE A 510 -17.28 -14.25 29.67
CA ILE A 510 -15.86 -14.65 29.60
C ILE A 510 -14.95 -13.51 30.06
N ALA A 511 -15.24 -12.27 29.67
CA ALA A 511 -14.49 -11.10 30.15
C ALA A 511 -14.55 -10.94 31.68
N LYS A 512 -15.69 -11.31 32.29
CA LYS A 512 -15.87 -11.38 33.76
C LYS A 512 -15.32 -12.66 34.40
N LYS A 513 -14.75 -13.57 33.61
CA LYS A 513 -14.27 -14.91 34.02
C LYS A 513 -15.38 -15.84 34.51
N GLU A 514 -16.63 -15.61 34.11
CA GLU A 514 -17.78 -16.45 34.43
C GLU A 514 -17.97 -17.55 33.36
N PHE A 515 -17.00 -18.44 33.23
CA PHE A 515 -16.94 -19.41 32.12
C PHE A 515 -18.11 -20.39 32.08
N ALA A 516 -18.57 -20.87 33.24
CA ALA A 516 -19.71 -21.79 33.31
C ALA A 516 -21.03 -21.14 32.85
N ASN A 517 -21.23 -19.86 33.17
CA ASN A 517 -22.40 -19.11 32.71
C ASN A 517 -22.32 -18.84 31.20
N ALA A 518 -21.12 -18.53 30.70
CA ALA A 518 -20.90 -18.34 29.27
C ALA A 518 -21.19 -19.62 28.48
N GLU A 519 -20.68 -20.76 28.93
CA GLU A 519 -20.96 -22.09 28.35
C GLU A 519 -22.46 -22.38 28.32
N ASN A 520 -23.16 -22.26 29.45
CA ASN A 520 -24.60 -22.52 29.52
C ASN A 520 -25.40 -21.63 28.56
N CYS A 521 -25.00 -20.36 28.44
CA CYS A 521 -25.64 -19.41 27.54
C CYS A 521 -25.54 -19.86 26.08
N VAL A 522 -24.34 -20.14 25.57
CA VAL A 522 -24.16 -20.56 24.16
C VAL A 522 -24.71 -21.96 23.89
N LEU A 523 -24.54 -22.92 24.81
CA LEU A 523 -25.06 -24.28 24.63
C LEU A 523 -26.59 -24.29 24.60
N SER A 524 -27.25 -23.43 25.37
CA SER A 524 -28.71 -23.31 25.33
C SER A 524 -29.22 -22.88 23.96
N ALA A 525 -28.53 -21.96 23.29
CA ALA A 525 -28.86 -21.51 21.94
C ALA A 525 -28.52 -22.57 20.88
N LEU A 526 -27.38 -23.23 21.00
CA LEU A 526 -26.92 -24.27 20.08
C LEU A 526 -27.77 -25.55 20.11
N ASN A 527 -28.29 -25.94 21.27
CA ASN A 527 -29.01 -27.21 21.46
C ASN A 527 -30.18 -27.38 20.48
N SER A 528 -30.95 -26.31 20.22
CA SER A 528 -32.07 -26.35 19.27
C SER A 528 -31.57 -26.67 17.85
N ILE A 529 -30.56 -25.93 17.40
CA ILE A 529 -29.96 -25.99 16.06
C ILE A 529 -29.28 -27.35 15.81
N ASP A 530 -28.49 -27.82 16.77
CA ASP A 530 -27.73 -29.07 16.62
C ASP A 530 -28.63 -30.31 16.71
N THR A 531 -29.70 -30.25 17.52
CA THR A 531 -30.69 -31.34 17.60
C THR A 531 -31.48 -31.46 16.29
N GLU A 532 -31.86 -30.33 15.69
CA GLU A 532 -32.53 -30.27 14.39
C GLU A 532 -31.59 -30.53 13.21
N ARG A 533 -30.27 -30.52 13.45
CA ARG A 533 -29.21 -30.69 12.44
C ARG A 533 -29.31 -29.67 11.30
N THR A 534 -29.75 -28.44 11.61
CA THR A 534 -30.02 -27.37 10.64
C THR A 534 -28.81 -27.08 9.75
N TYR A 535 -27.61 -27.05 10.32
CA TYR A 535 -26.35 -26.79 9.62
C TYR A 535 -25.47 -28.04 9.47
N ALA A 536 -26.07 -29.24 9.43
CA ALA A 536 -25.32 -30.46 9.17
C ALA A 536 -25.07 -30.65 7.66
N ASP A 537 -23.83 -30.99 7.31
CA ASP A 537 -23.46 -31.36 5.95
C ASP A 537 -24.23 -32.62 5.49
N ASN A 538 -24.56 -32.67 4.21
CA ASN A 538 -25.14 -33.85 3.57
C ASN A 538 -24.52 -34.09 2.19
N ASN A 539 -25.05 -35.05 1.43
CA ASN A 539 -24.49 -35.41 0.12
C ASN A 539 -24.60 -34.29 -0.93
N THR A 540 -25.47 -33.31 -0.71
CA THR A 540 -25.80 -32.24 -1.67
C THR A 540 -25.42 -30.84 -1.18
N VAL A 541 -25.34 -30.63 0.13
CA VAL A 541 -25.10 -29.32 0.74
C VAL A 541 -23.97 -29.40 1.76
N CYS A 542 -23.05 -28.44 1.69
CA CYS A 542 -22.09 -28.17 2.75
C CYS A 542 -22.32 -26.78 3.35
N TRP A 543 -22.23 -26.68 4.66
CA TRP A 543 -22.49 -25.46 5.42
C TRP A 543 -21.19 -24.87 5.95
N ARG A 544 -20.83 -23.65 5.53
CA ARG A 544 -19.54 -23.04 5.84
C ARG A 544 -19.67 -21.59 6.29
N ALA A 545 -18.66 -21.10 7.02
CA ALA A 545 -18.49 -19.69 7.33
C ALA A 545 -17.15 -19.22 6.75
N PHE A 546 -17.12 -17.98 6.26
CA PHE A 546 -15.93 -17.36 5.70
C PHE A 546 -15.72 -16.00 6.36
N THR A 547 -14.47 -15.70 6.70
CA THR A 547 -14.09 -14.41 7.28
C THR A 547 -13.58 -13.41 6.25
N SER A 548 -13.27 -13.90 5.04
CA SER A 548 -12.75 -13.09 3.95
C SER A 548 -13.12 -13.69 2.59
N TYR A 549 -13.09 -12.86 1.55
CA TYR A 549 -13.28 -13.35 0.18
C TYR A 549 -12.12 -14.23 -0.29
N VAL A 550 -10.92 -14.02 0.25
CA VAL A 550 -9.78 -14.90 -0.01
C VAL A 550 -10.02 -16.31 0.52
N ASP A 551 -10.56 -16.45 1.74
CA ASP A 551 -10.97 -17.75 2.30
C ASP A 551 -11.98 -18.44 1.40
N ARG A 552 -12.96 -17.67 0.90
CA ARG A 552 -14.01 -18.19 0.04
C ARG A 552 -13.47 -18.73 -1.29
N VAL A 553 -12.58 -17.98 -1.95
CA VAL A 553 -11.95 -18.42 -3.21
C VAL A 553 -11.04 -19.63 -2.99
N LEU A 554 -10.23 -19.62 -1.94
CA LEU A 554 -9.38 -20.76 -1.60
C LEU A 554 -10.22 -22.01 -1.26
N TYR A 555 -11.33 -21.85 -0.54
CA TYR A 555 -12.27 -22.96 -0.32
C TYR A 555 -12.82 -23.50 -1.64
N ASN A 556 -13.29 -22.62 -2.53
CA ASN A 556 -13.85 -23.01 -3.82
C ASN A 556 -12.84 -23.79 -4.67
N ARG A 557 -11.56 -23.38 -4.65
CA ARG A 557 -10.49 -23.98 -5.45
C ARG A 557 -9.89 -25.24 -4.85
N LEU A 558 -9.73 -25.30 -3.52
CA LEU A 558 -8.98 -26.35 -2.83
C LEU A 558 -9.85 -27.41 -2.16
N LEU A 559 -11.03 -27.04 -1.66
CA LEU A 559 -11.81 -27.88 -0.75
C LEU A 559 -13.21 -28.22 -1.26
N CYS A 560 -13.80 -27.35 -2.07
CA CYS A 560 -15.13 -27.54 -2.62
C CYS A 560 -15.16 -28.74 -3.58
N THR A 561 -16.22 -29.52 -3.52
CA THR A 561 -16.45 -30.64 -4.44
C THR A 561 -17.61 -30.29 -5.37
N PRO A 562 -17.50 -30.54 -6.69
CA PRO A 562 -18.54 -30.14 -7.66
C PRO A 562 -19.93 -30.72 -7.39
N GLN A 563 -20.01 -31.79 -6.59
CA GLN A 563 -21.25 -32.49 -6.25
C GLN A 563 -22.06 -31.82 -5.13
N ARG A 564 -21.43 -30.93 -4.32
CA ARG A 564 -22.07 -30.27 -3.18
C ARG A 564 -22.18 -28.76 -3.43
N THR A 565 -23.33 -28.21 -3.08
CA THR A 565 -23.57 -26.77 -3.05
C THR A 565 -23.15 -26.22 -1.70
N THR A 566 -22.32 -25.17 -1.68
CA THR A 566 -21.98 -24.49 -0.43
C THR A 566 -23.06 -23.49 -0.04
N LYS A 567 -23.48 -23.52 1.22
CA LYS A 567 -24.34 -22.53 1.86
C LYS A 567 -23.65 -21.93 3.08
N LEU A 568 -24.03 -20.72 3.43
CA LEU A 568 -23.45 -19.99 4.55
C LEU A 568 -24.18 -20.32 5.85
N VAL A 569 -23.43 -20.51 6.93
CA VAL A 569 -24.00 -20.49 8.29
C VAL A 569 -23.92 -19.07 8.86
N PRO A 570 -24.80 -18.70 9.80
CA PRO A 570 -24.64 -17.45 10.53
C PRO A 570 -23.29 -17.40 11.24
N THR A 571 -22.61 -16.25 11.20
CA THR A 571 -21.34 -16.02 11.94
C THR A 571 -21.50 -16.33 13.43
N ALA A 572 -22.68 -16.03 13.99
CA ALA A 572 -23.05 -16.36 15.37
C ALA A 572 -22.96 -17.86 15.69
N TYR A 573 -23.21 -18.75 14.72
CA TYR A 573 -23.13 -20.21 14.90
C TYR A 573 -21.68 -20.68 15.03
N PHE A 574 -20.80 -20.15 14.17
CA PHE A 574 -19.36 -20.38 14.30
C PHE A 574 -18.83 -19.85 15.64
N ASP A 575 -19.17 -18.60 15.99
CA ASP A 575 -18.77 -17.95 17.23
C ASP A 575 -19.25 -18.70 18.48
N ALA A 576 -20.49 -19.19 18.47
CA ALA A 576 -21.04 -19.93 19.59
C ALA A 576 -20.25 -21.22 19.87
N HIS A 577 -19.87 -21.98 18.85
CA HIS A 577 -19.01 -23.16 19.02
C HIS A 577 -17.60 -22.79 19.51
N LEU A 578 -17.00 -21.73 18.96
CA LEU A 578 -15.68 -21.27 19.40
C LEU A 578 -15.71 -20.84 20.88
N LEU A 579 -16.72 -20.06 21.29
CA LEU A 579 -16.89 -19.59 22.67
C LEU A 579 -17.25 -20.72 23.64
N ALA A 580 -18.05 -21.70 23.21
CA ALA A 580 -18.30 -22.92 23.99
C ALA A 580 -16.97 -23.64 24.27
N SER A 581 -16.18 -23.88 23.23
CA SER A 581 -14.87 -24.53 23.34
C SER A 581 -13.90 -23.76 24.25
N VAL A 582 -13.81 -22.44 24.11
CA VAL A 582 -12.98 -21.59 24.99
C VAL A 582 -13.44 -21.70 26.45
N SER A 583 -14.75 -21.62 26.70
CA SER A 583 -15.33 -21.66 28.05
C SER A 583 -15.09 -23.01 28.73
N GLU A 584 -15.23 -24.11 27.98
CA GLU A 584 -14.99 -25.47 28.45
C GLU A 584 -13.52 -25.74 28.73
N LEU A 585 -12.63 -25.29 27.84
CA LEU A 585 -11.18 -25.42 28.01
C LEU A 585 -10.71 -24.70 29.28
N LEU A 586 -11.19 -23.48 29.53
CA LEU A 586 -10.86 -22.71 30.74
C LEU A 586 -11.41 -23.38 32.02
N GLN A 587 -12.44 -24.20 31.90
CA GLN A 587 -12.98 -25.07 32.96
C GLN A 587 -12.30 -26.44 33.04
N LYS A 588 -11.28 -26.69 32.21
CA LYS A 588 -10.57 -27.98 32.09
C LYS A 588 -11.44 -29.14 31.58
N LYS A 589 -12.54 -28.83 30.88
CA LYS A 589 -13.39 -29.78 30.16
C LYS A 589 -12.82 -30.02 28.75
N THR A 590 -11.63 -30.61 28.67
CA THR A 590 -10.84 -30.67 27.42
C THR A 590 -11.50 -31.47 26.31
N GLU A 591 -12.14 -32.60 26.62
CA GLU A 591 -12.79 -33.44 25.59
C GLU A 591 -13.97 -32.73 24.91
N GLN A 592 -14.82 -32.05 25.70
CA GLN A 592 -15.92 -31.25 25.16
C GLN A 592 -15.38 -30.07 24.33
N ALA A 593 -14.33 -29.41 24.82
CA ALA A 593 -13.71 -28.30 24.12
C ALA A 593 -13.18 -28.72 22.75
N ILE A 594 -12.57 -29.92 22.65
CA ILE A 594 -12.09 -30.47 21.37
C ILE A 594 -13.25 -30.73 20.41
N MET A 595 -14.40 -31.24 20.89
CA MET A 595 -15.58 -31.47 20.03
C MET A 595 -16.04 -30.16 19.38
N HIS A 596 -16.20 -29.10 20.17
CA HIS A 596 -16.62 -27.79 19.64
C HIS A 596 -15.54 -27.11 18.79
N ALA A 597 -14.26 -27.25 19.13
CA ALA A 597 -13.17 -26.74 18.32
C ALA A 597 -13.08 -27.43 16.94
N ARG A 598 -13.24 -28.76 16.89
CA ARG A 598 -13.30 -29.52 15.63
C ARG A 598 -14.49 -29.08 14.78
N ARG A 599 -15.64 -28.84 15.41
CA ARG A 599 -16.83 -28.31 14.71
C ARG A 599 -16.58 -26.92 14.13
N ALA A 600 -15.92 -26.03 14.88
CA ALA A 600 -15.53 -24.71 14.37
C ALA A 600 -14.59 -24.81 13.15
N VAL A 601 -13.61 -25.72 13.18
CA VAL A 601 -12.71 -26.00 12.04
C VAL A 601 -13.45 -26.62 10.85
N GLU A 602 -14.44 -27.48 11.08
CA GLU A 602 -15.28 -28.05 10.01
C GLU A 602 -16.08 -26.96 9.27
N ILE A 603 -16.67 -26.03 10.04
CA ILE A 603 -17.47 -24.91 9.54
C ILE A 603 -16.59 -23.88 8.83
N ALA A 604 -15.42 -23.54 9.39
CA ALA A 604 -14.52 -22.53 8.86
C ALA A 604 -13.11 -23.12 8.62
N PRO A 605 -12.93 -23.95 7.57
CA PRO A 605 -11.72 -24.77 7.38
C PRO A 605 -10.46 -24.00 6.99
N LEU A 606 -10.57 -22.71 6.69
CA LEU A 606 -9.43 -21.80 6.46
C LEU A 606 -9.23 -20.79 7.60
N ASN A 607 -10.12 -20.75 8.60
CA ASN A 607 -10.03 -19.74 9.64
C ASN A 607 -8.84 -20.03 10.58
N THR A 608 -7.93 -19.07 10.65
CA THR A 608 -6.73 -19.15 11.48
C THR A 608 -7.04 -19.37 12.95
N SER A 609 -7.97 -18.60 13.52
CA SER A 609 -8.30 -18.67 14.94
C SER A 609 -8.88 -20.03 15.34
N ALA A 610 -9.72 -20.64 14.49
CA ALA A 610 -10.30 -21.95 14.72
C ALA A 610 -9.23 -23.05 14.81
N HIS A 611 -8.28 -23.07 13.88
CA HIS A 611 -7.18 -24.04 13.87
C HIS A 611 -6.22 -23.84 15.04
N LEU A 612 -5.83 -22.60 15.34
CA LEU A 612 -4.97 -22.30 16.49
C LEU A 612 -5.62 -22.68 17.83
N HIS A 613 -6.93 -22.46 17.94
CA HIS A 613 -7.70 -22.85 19.12
C HIS A 613 -7.83 -24.37 19.25
N LEU A 614 -8.10 -25.09 18.16
CA LEU A 614 -8.09 -26.56 18.16
C LEU A 614 -6.73 -27.12 18.57
N ALA A 615 -5.63 -26.58 18.02
CA ALA A 615 -4.28 -26.97 18.41
C ALA A 615 -4.02 -26.73 19.91
N HIS A 616 -4.56 -25.65 20.50
CA HIS A 616 -4.49 -25.41 21.94
C HIS A 616 -5.29 -26.45 22.74
N CYS A 617 -6.52 -26.77 22.32
CA CYS A 617 -7.32 -27.80 22.99
C CYS A 617 -6.62 -29.17 22.97
N LEU A 618 -6.03 -29.55 21.84
CA LEU A 618 -5.26 -30.79 21.67
C LEU A 618 -3.99 -30.80 22.53
N GLU A 619 -3.29 -29.66 22.63
CA GLU A 619 -2.15 -29.50 23.55
C GLU A 619 -2.56 -29.74 25.00
N ALA A 620 -3.67 -29.16 25.45
CA ALA A 620 -4.19 -29.33 26.81
C ALA A 620 -4.58 -30.78 27.11
N SER A 621 -4.96 -31.56 26.08
CA SER A 621 -5.23 -33.00 26.17
C SER A 621 -4.00 -33.88 25.90
N ASN A 622 -2.81 -33.28 25.75
CA ASN A 622 -1.54 -33.95 25.44
C ASN A 622 -1.57 -34.79 24.14
N GLN A 623 -2.40 -34.40 23.16
CA GLN A 623 -2.50 -34.99 21.82
C GLN A 623 -1.60 -34.19 20.85
N LEU A 624 -0.28 -34.27 21.06
CA LEU A 624 0.70 -33.40 20.40
C LEU A 624 0.79 -33.65 18.88
N GLU A 625 0.67 -34.91 18.44
CA GLU A 625 0.74 -35.27 17.02
C GLU A 625 -0.43 -34.66 16.23
N GLU A 626 -1.66 -34.72 16.77
CA GLU A 626 -2.84 -34.14 16.13
C GLU A 626 -2.79 -32.60 16.13
N ALA A 627 -2.21 -32.01 17.18
CA ALA A 627 -1.98 -30.56 17.21
C ALA A 627 -1.01 -30.12 16.10
N ILE A 628 0.06 -30.88 15.86
CA ILE A 628 0.99 -30.65 14.74
C ILE A 628 0.28 -30.81 13.40
N GLU A 629 -0.54 -31.85 13.22
CA GLU A 629 -1.30 -32.06 11.98
C GLU A 629 -2.29 -30.92 11.71
N THR A 630 -2.95 -30.42 12.76
CA THR A 630 -3.85 -29.26 12.68
C THR A 630 -3.09 -28.01 12.22
N LEU A 631 -1.92 -27.72 12.81
CA LEU A 631 -1.09 -26.58 12.39
C LEU A 631 -0.48 -26.76 10.99
N THR A 632 -0.13 -27.98 10.61
CA THR A 632 0.31 -28.28 9.25
C THR A 632 -0.81 -28.01 8.24
N THR A 633 -2.05 -28.38 8.57
CA THR A 633 -3.23 -28.11 7.75
C THR A 633 -3.50 -26.60 7.62
N LEU A 634 -3.36 -25.85 8.71
CA LEU A 634 -3.39 -24.39 8.69
C LEU A 634 -2.33 -23.84 7.72
N LEU A 635 -1.06 -24.21 7.90
CA LEU A 635 0.05 -23.67 7.09
C LEU A 635 -0.04 -24.07 5.61
N LEU A 636 -0.63 -25.22 5.28
CA LEU A 636 -0.90 -25.61 3.89
C LEU A 636 -1.86 -24.64 3.17
N ARG A 637 -2.70 -23.92 3.93
CA ARG A 637 -3.79 -23.07 3.43
C ARG A 637 -3.63 -21.59 3.79
N ALA A 638 -2.63 -21.26 4.60
CA ALA A 638 -2.39 -19.91 5.08
C ALA A 638 -1.98 -18.98 3.94
N HIS A 639 -2.65 -17.83 3.85
CA HIS A 639 -2.48 -16.85 2.77
C HIS A 639 -2.26 -15.43 3.29
N ASP A 640 -2.48 -15.19 4.58
CA ASP A 640 -2.35 -13.90 5.26
C ASP A 640 -1.18 -13.89 6.24
N LEU A 641 -0.69 -12.69 6.57
CA LEU A 641 0.48 -12.53 7.45
C LEU A 641 0.26 -13.14 8.84
N GLU A 642 -0.94 -12.99 9.38
CA GLU A 642 -1.28 -13.47 10.73
C GLU A 642 -1.35 -14.99 10.77
N GLY A 643 -2.10 -15.61 9.84
CA GLY A 643 -2.19 -17.06 9.70
C GLY A 643 -0.84 -17.75 9.54
N ILE A 644 0.01 -17.21 8.65
CA ILE A 644 1.36 -17.74 8.42
C ILE A 644 2.21 -17.59 9.68
N GLY A 645 2.32 -16.38 10.22
CA GLY A 645 3.22 -16.10 11.33
C GLY A 645 2.81 -16.80 12.63
N LEU A 646 1.53 -16.77 13.00
CA LEU A 646 1.03 -17.47 14.19
C LEU A 646 1.10 -18.99 14.04
N GLY A 647 0.87 -19.51 12.83
CA GLY A 647 1.04 -20.92 12.52
C GLY A 647 2.46 -21.42 12.79
N TYR A 648 3.47 -20.71 12.28
CA TYR A 648 4.87 -21.06 12.56
C TYR A 648 5.27 -20.84 14.01
N TYR A 649 4.82 -19.75 14.64
CA TYR A 649 5.07 -19.51 16.06
C TYR A 649 4.56 -20.66 16.93
N ARG A 650 3.33 -21.10 16.72
CA ARG A 650 2.78 -22.27 17.45
C ARG A 650 3.42 -23.59 17.03
N MET A 651 3.80 -23.75 15.77
CA MET A 651 4.52 -24.95 15.32
C MET A 651 5.87 -25.08 16.02
N ALA A 652 6.59 -23.97 16.23
CA ALA A 652 7.85 -23.97 16.98
C ALA A 652 7.68 -24.55 18.40
N PHE A 653 6.56 -24.21 19.05
CA PHE A 653 6.18 -24.76 20.35
C PHE A 653 5.93 -26.28 20.34
N PHE A 654 5.60 -26.90 19.23
CA PHE A 654 5.51 -28.36 19.20
C PHE A 654 6.86 -29.01 18.86
N GLN A 655 7.67 -28.37 18.01
CA GLN A 655 8.96 -28.90 17.61
C GLN A 655 9.98 -28.92 18.77
N TRP A 656 10.04 -27.88 19.61
CA TRP A 656 10.93 -27.90 20.79
C TRP A 656 10.53 -28.96 21.83
N ARG A 657 9.23 -29.26 22.01
CA ARG A 657 8.71 -30.31 22.90
C ARG A 657 9.12 -31.69 22.43
N LEU A 658 9.22 -31.88 21.12
CA LEU A 658 9.77 -33.07 20.47
C LEU A 658 11.32 -33.06 20.40
N GLN A 659 11.99 -32.11 21.06
CA GLN A 659 13.45 -31.92 21.05
C GLN A 659 14.05 -31.70 19.65
N ARG A 660 13.25 -31.21 18.70
CA ARG A 660 13.65 -30.83 17.34
C ARG A 660 14.03 -29.35 17.29
N TYR A 661 15.09 -29.01 18.03
CA TYR A 661 15.50 -27.62 18.27
C TYR A 661 15.81 -26.82 16.99
N ALA A 662 16.44 -27.45 15.98
CA ALA A 662 16.72 -26.81 14.70
C ALA A 662 15.42 -26.40 13.97
N THR A 663 14.43 -27.30 13.93
CA THR A 663 13.12 -27.04 13.33
C THR A 663 12.35 -25.99 14.12
N ALA A 664 12.39 -26.03 15.45
CA ALA A 664 11.75 -24.99 16.29
C ALA A 664 12.33 -23.60 16.01
N ARG A 665 13.66 -23.49 15.90
CA ARG A 665 14.34 -22.24 15.54
C ARG A 665 13.98 -21.78 14.13
N ALA A 666 13.96 -22.69 13.15
CA ALA A 666 13.53 -22.39 11.79
C ALA A 666 12.10 -21.81 11.78
N CYS A 667 11.18 -22.42 12.52
CA CYS A 667 9.80 -21.92 12.66
C CYS A 667 9.76 -20.52 13.29
N TYR A 668 10.49 -20.26 14.38
CA TYR A 668 10.54 -18.92 14.99
C TYR A 668 11.12 -17.86 14.03
N GLN A 669 12.21 -18.16 13.35
CA GLN A 669 12.81 -17.23 12.38
C GLN A 669 11.87 -16.96 11.21
N TYR A 670 11.17 -17.98 10.72
CA TYR A 670 10.21 -17.82 9.64
C TYR A 670 8.97 -17.03 10.09
N ALA A 671 8.45 -17.27 11.30
CA ALA A 671 7.35 -16.48 11.89
C ALA A 671 7.67 -14.98 11.96
N LEU A 672 8.92 -14.63 12.31
CA LEU A 672 9.37 -13.24 12.39
C LEU A 672 9.42 -12.52 11.03
N ARG A 673 9.45 -13.24 9.91
CA ARG A 673 9.34 -12.65 8.56
C ARG A 673 7.96 -12.03 8.33
N PHE A 674 6.92 -12.67 8.87
CA PHE A 674 5.52 -12.28 8.68
C PHE A 674 4.97 -11.45 9.84
N ILE A 675 5.46 -11.67 11.07
CA ILE A 675 5.07 -10.89 12.26
C ILE A 675 6.32 -10.30 12.95
N PRO A 676 6.96 -9.26 12.37
CA PRO A 676 8.14 -8.63 12.98
C PRO A 676 7.86 -8.04 14.37
N GLY A 677 6.61 -7.65 14.64
CA GLY A 677 6.19 -7.14 15.95
C GLY A 677 6.35 -8.15 17.09
N ALA A 678 6.39 -9.45 16.79
CA ALA A 678 6.58 -10.51 17.78
C ALA A 678 8.05 -10.72 18.19
N ARG A 679 9.00 -9.93 17.67
CA ARG A 679 10.45 -10.12 17.91
C ARG A 679 10.83 -10.14 19.38
N PHE A 680 10.24 -9.26 20.19
CA PHE A 680 10.50 -9.24 21.64
C PHE A 680 9.98 -10.51 22.33
N LEU A 681 8.76 -10.93 22.01
CA LEU A 681 8.13 -12.12 22.58
C LEU A 681 8.93 -13.39 22.24
N ILE A 682 9.14 -13.64 20.94
CA ILE A 682 9.86 -14.80 20.44
C ILE A 682 11.31 -14.82 20.96
N GLY A 683 11.98 -13.66 20.98
CA GLY A 683 13.34 -13.54 21.52
C GLY A 683 13.43 -13.89 23.00
N THR A 684 12.42 -13.51 23.79
CA THR A 684 12.35 -13.87 25.22
C THR A 684 12.14 -15.37 25.41
N GLU A 685 11.20 -15.98 24.68
CA GLU A 685 10.94 -17.43 24.75
C GLU A 685 12.15 -18.27 24.33
N MET A 686 12.80 -17.91 23.21
CA MET A 686 14.04 -18.54 22.78
C MET A 686 15.14 -18.41 23.84
N SER A 687 15.17 -17.31 24.59
CA SER A 687 16.15 -17.11 25.64
C SER A 687 15.91 -17.98 26.86
N ILE A 688 14.66 -18.09 27.29
CA ILE A 688 14.27 -18.99 28.37
C ILE A 688 14.60 -20.44 27.97
N LEU A 689 14.30 -20.82 26.73
CA LEU A 689 14.61 -22.15 26.22
C LEU A 689 16.11 -22.45 26.22
N ALA A 690 16.94 -21.54 25.74
CA ALA A 690 18.39 -21.73 25.71
C ALA A 690 19.00 -21.90 27.11
N LEU A 691 18.41 -21.28 28.13
CA LEU A 691 18.81 -21.46 29.53
C LEU A 691 18.42 -22.85 30.07
N GLN A 692 17.28 -23.39 29.62
CA GLN A 692 16.76 -24.68 30.09
C GLN A 692 17.36 -25.87 29.31
N GLU A 693 17.65 -25.69 28.03
CA GLU A 693 18.04 -26.75 27.10
C GLU A 693 19.40 -26.44 26.46
N PRO A 694 20.51 -27.03 26.93
CA PRO A 694 21.87 -26.74 26.44
C PRO A 694 22.09 -27.02 24.94
N LYS A 695 21.24 -27.85 24.33
CA LYS A 695 21.28 -28.19 22.90
C LYS A 695 20.59 -27.15 22.03
N PHE A 696 19.81 -26.23 22.61
CA PHE A 696 19.18 -25.15 21.87
C PHE A 696 20.17 -24.01 21.68
N SER A 697 20.33 -23.55 20.43
CA SER A 697 21.28 -22.50 20.06
C SER A 697 20.56 -21.28 19.49
N PHE A 698 21.08 -20.09 19.77
CA PHE A 698 20.59 -18.82 19.20
C PHE A 698 21.16 -18.49 17.82
N THR A 699 22.11 -19.28 17.31
CA THR A 699 22.72 -18.99 16.01
C THR A 699 21.65 -18.96 14.94
N GLU A 700 21.52 -17.83 14.26
CA GLU A 700 20.57 -17.68 13.15
C GLU A 700 20.88 -18.72 12.07
N LEU A 701 19.84 -19.39 11.56
CA LEU A 701 19.95 -20.25 10.40
C LEU A 701 19.93 -19.42 9.13
N ASN A 702 20.67 -19.86 8.12
CA ASN A 702 20.51 -19.35 6.76
C ASN A 702 19.25 -19.94 6.08
N ASP A 703 18.87 -19.42 4.91
CA ASP A 703 17.66 -19.87 4.21
C ASP A 703 17.68 -21.36 3.84
N GLU A 704 18.83 -21.89 3.40
CA GLU A 704 18.96 -23.31 3.05
C GLU A 704 18.77 -24.23 4.26
N GLU A 705 19.30 -23.84 5.41
CA GLU A 705 19.16 -24.57 6.67
C GLU A 705 17.73 -24.53 7.19
N ILE A 706 17.05 -23.38 7.07
CA ILE A 706 15.62 -23.24 7.40
C ILE A 706 14.80 -24.17 6.52
N ASP A 707 15.00 -24.12 5.20
CA ASP A 707 14.25 -24.94 4.24
C ASP A 707 14.47 -26.43 4.51
N LYS A 708 15.71 -26.85 4.77
CA LYS A 708 16.03 -28.24 5.14
C LYS A 708 15.36 -28.66 6.45
N ALA A 709 15.37 -27.79 7.47
CA ALA A 709 14.78 -28.10 8.77
C ALA A 709 13.26 -28.27 8.68
N LEU A 710 12.57 -27.38 7.95
CA LEU A 710 11.12 -27.46 7.72
C LEU A 710 10.77 -28.72 6.91
N ALA A 711 11.49 -28.99 5.81
CA ALA A 711 11.26 -30.17 4.97
C ALA A 711 11.44 -31.48 5.75
N SER A 712 12.48 -31.59 6.59
CA SER A 712 12.73 -32.79 7.40
C SER A 712 11.61 -33.11 8.41
N ALA A 713 10.90 -32.08 8.86
CA ALA A 713 9.78 -32.20 9.78
C ALA A 713 8.41 -32.25 9.07
N HIS A 714 8.39 -32.28 7.73
CA HIS A 714 7.18 -32.22 6.90
C HIS A 714 6.32 -30.98 7.19
N ILE A 715 6.96 -29.86 7.55
CA ILE A 715 6.28 -28.59 7.76
C ILE A 715 6.25 -27.86 6.41
N PRO A 716 5.07 -27.49 5.90
CA PRO A 716 4.94 -26.81 4.61
C PRO A 716 5.56 -25.42 4.67
N LYS A 717 6.09 -24.94 3.54
CA LYS A 717 6.53 -23.57 3.37
C LYS A 717 5.34 -22.72 2.92
N ALA A 718 4.77 -21.95 3.84
CA ALA A 718 3.61 -21.10 3.62
C ALA A 718 4.03 -19.67 3.19
N PRO A 719 3.27 -19.00 2.29
CA PRO A 719 2.18 -19.59 1.51
C PRO A 719 2.72 -20.63 0.53
N THR A 720 1.94 -21.70 0.29
CA THR A 720 2.35 -22.74 -0.67
C THR A 720 2.31 -22.20 -2.11
N PRO A 721 3.02 -22.82 -3.07
CA PRO A 721 2.94 -22.39 -4.47
C PRO A 721 1.50 -22.40 -5.02
N GLU A 722 0.72 -23.42 -4.68
CA GLU A 722 -0.69 -23.54 -5.10
C GLU A 722 -1.57 -22.44 -4.48
N VAL A 723 -1.41 -22.13 -3.20
CA VAL A 723 -2.12 -21.01 -2.54
C VAL A 723 -1.72 -19.68 -3.17
N SER A 724 -0.44 -19.48 -3.45
CA SER A 724 0.07 -18.25 -4.07
C SER A 724 -0.47 -18.04 -5.48
N GLU A 725 -0.54 -19.12 -6.26
CA GLU A 725 -1.14 -19.11 -7.60
C GLU A 725 -2.62 -18.76 -7.56
N ILE A 726 -3.41 -19.47 -6.72
CA ILE A 726 -4.84 -19.17 -6.55
C ILE A 726 -5.06 -17.74 -6.07
N PHE A 727 -4.24 -17.27 -5.13
CA PHE A 727 -4.33 -15.92 -4.60
C PHE A 727 -4.13 -14.86 -5.70
N LEU A 728 -3.09 -15.01 -6.53
CA LEU A 728 -2.81 -14.09 -7.62
C LEU A 728 -3.86 -14.18 -8.73
N GLU A 729 -4.27 -15.39 -9.13
CA GLU A 729 -5.35 -15.59 -10.10
C GLU A 729 -6.66 -14.94 -9.62
N GLY A 730 -7.02 -15.15 -8.34
CA GLY A 730 -8.22 -14.57 -7.73
C GLY A 730 -8.15 -13.04 -7.62
N THR A 731 -6.97 -12.49 -7.32
CA THR A 731 -6.73 -11.04 -7.29
C THR A 731 -6.97 -10.43 -8.68
N GLN A 732 -6.36 -11.01 -9.71
CA GLN A 732 -6.52 -10.54 -11.09
C GLN A 732 -7.98 -10.67 -11.54
N ALA A 733 -8.58 -11.86 -11.38
CA ALA A 733 -9.93 -12.12 -11.86
C ALA A 733 -11.00 -11.28 -11.14
N SER A 734 -10.85 -11.01 -9.84
CA SER A 734 -11.80 -10.15 -9.11
C SER A 734 -11.74 -8.69 -9.56
N LEU A 735 -10.54 -8.18 -9.91
CA LEU A 735 -10.36 -6.85 -10.50
C LEU A 735 -10.94 -6.79 -11.92
N ASP A 736 -10.60 -7.76 -12.77
CA ASP A 736 -11.05 -7.80 -14.17
C ASP A 736 -12.58 -8.00 -14.26
N ALA A 737 -13.17 -8.72 -13.31
CA ALA A 737 -14.62 -8.84 -13.14
C ALA A 737 -15.28 -7.59 -12.52
N GLU A 738 -14.51 -6.56 -12.14
CA GLU A 738 -14.99 -5.38 -11.44
C GLU A 738 -15.80 -5.67 -10.15
N LEU A 739 -15.42 -6.71 -9.40
CA LEU A 739 -16.02 -7.05 -8.10
C LEU A 739 -15.21 -6.39 -6.98
N PHE A 740 -15.43 -5.10 -6.72
CA PHE A 740 -14.46 -4.29 -5.98
C PHE A 740 -14.41 -4.56 -4.48
N SER A 741 -15.51 -5.02 -3.88
CA SER A 741 -15.51 -5.56 -2.51
C SER A 741 -14.59 -6.78 -2.37
N VAL A 742 -14.62 -7.70 -3.35
CA VAL A 742 -13.72 -8.87 -3.43
C VAL A 742 -12.28 -8.45 -3.72
N ALA A 743 -12.08 -7.64 -4.76
CA ALA A 743 -10.76 -7.20 -5.20
C ALA A 743 -10.00 -6.43 -4.12
N LYS A 744 -10.67 -5.54 -3.36
CA LYS A 744 -10.05 -4.81 -2.25
C LYS A 744 -9.54 -5.74 -1.16
N ASN A 745 -10.28 -6.80 -0.84
CA ASN A 745 -9.86 -7.77 0.16
C ASN A 745 -8.56 -8.48 -0.27
N PHE A 746 -8.47 -8.91 -1.54
CA PHE A 746 -7.23 -9.46 -2.12
C PHE A 746 -6.09 -8.45 -2.17
N MET A 747 -6.33 -7.26 -2.72
CA MET A 747 -5.31 -6.22 -2.91
C MET A 747 -4.76 -5.70 -1.59
N THR A 748 -5.58 -5.62 -0.54
CA THR A 748 -5.13 -5.27 0.81
C THR A 748 -4.14 -6.29 1.33
N ASN A 749 -4.46 -7.59 1.22
CA ASN A 749 -3.55 -8.66 1.62
C ASN A 749 -2.26 -8.65 0.77
N LEU A 750 -2.37 -8.45 -0.54
CA LEU A 750 -1.22 -8.39 -1.45
C LEU A 750 -0.27 -7.24 -1.09
N GLY A 751 -0.80 -6.03 -0.86
CA GLY A 751 -0.03 -4.86 -0.48
C GLY A 751 0.68 -5.03 0.87
N LEU A 752 0.04 -5.69 1.85
CA LEU A 752 0.64 -6.00 3.15
C LEU A 752 1.79 -7.01 3.05
N ILE A 753 1.64 -8.04 2.20
CA ILE A 753 2.63 -9.11 2.01
C ILE A 753 3.85 -8.61 1.24
N THR A 754 3.62 -7.93 0.11
CA THR A 754 4.68 -7.51 -0.81
C THR A 754 5.39 -6.24 -0.35
N LYS A 755 4.64 -5.33 0.28
CA LYS A 755 5.09 -3.96 0.62
C LYS A 755 5.63 -3.19 -0.59
N ASP A 756 5.11 -3.51 -1.78
CA ASP A 756 5.47 -2.89 -3.05
C ASP A 756 4.52 -1.71 -3.33
N ASP A 757 5.10 -0.54 -3.61
CA ASP A 757 4.38 0.70 -3.87
C ASP A 757 3.44 0.56 -5.09
N ILE A 758 3.78 -0.27 -6.08
CA ILE A 758 2.92 -0.55 -7.24
C ILE A 758 1.57 -1.13 -6.79
N TYR A 759 1.57 -2.10 -5.89
CA TYR A 759 0.32 -2.71 -5.41
C TYR A 759 -0.45 -1.78 -4.47
N TYR A 760 0.23 -0.90 -3.73
CA TYR A 760 -0.44 0.15 -2.96
C TYR A 760 -1.14 1.17 -3.85
N ASP A 761 -0.51 1.58 -4.95
CA ASP A 761 -1.13 2.48 -5.92
C ASP A 761 -2.31 1.83 -6.62
N MET A 762 -2.18 0.56 -7.01
CA MET A 762 -3.31 -0.21 -7.52
C MET A 762 -4.45 -0.27 -6.51
N LEU A 763 -4.16 -0.54 -5.22
CA LEU A 763 -5.19 -0.55 -4.17
C LEU A 763 -5.86 0.83 -4.00
N ARG A 764 -5.08 1.92 -3.98
CA ARG A 764 -5.61 3.30 -3.90
C ARG A 764 -6.42 3.70 -5.12
N SER A 765 -6.14 3.09 -6.26
CA SER A 765 -6.88 3.33 -7.50
C SER A 765 -8.30 2.75 -7.47
N ILE A 766 -8.57 1.78 -6.58
CA ILE A 766 -9.91 1.23 -6.38
C ILE A 766 -10.71 2.22 -5.51
N GLU A 767 -11.76 2.82 -6.09
CA GLU A 767 -12.63 3.81 -5.45
C GLU A 767 -13.26 3.33 -4.14
N GLY A 768 -13.81 4.23 -3.33
CA GLY A 768 -14.66 3.86 -2.19
C GLY A 768 -15.99 3.23 -2.61
N GLU A 769 -16.71 2.63 -1.67
CA GLU A 769 -18.13 2.35 -1.91
C GLU A 769 -18.88 3.70 -1.97
N PRO A 770 -19.72 3.95 -2.99
CA PRO A 770 -20.42 5.22 -3.12
C PRO A 770 -21.52 5.36 -2.05
N ASP A 771 -21.74 6.57 -1.55
CA ASP A 771 -22.88 6.89 -0.67
C ASP A 771 -24.20 6.67 -1.45
N ARG A 772 -25.02 5.69 -1.03
CA ARG A 772 -26.29 5.29 -1.69
C ARG A 772 -27.56 5.66 -0.92
#